data_AF-A0A257WAX0-F1
#
_entry.id   AF-A0A257WAX0-F1
#
_cell.length_a   1.000
_cell.length_b   1.000
_cell.length_c   1.000
_cell.angle_alpha   90.00
_cell.angle_beta   90.00
_cell.angle_gamma   90.00
#
_symmetry.space_group_name_H-M   'P 1'
#
loop_
_entity.id
_entity.type
_entity.pdbx_description
1 polymer ?
#
loop_
_entity_poly.entity_id
_entity_poly.type
_entity_poly.pdbx_seq_one_letter_code
_entity_poly.pdbx_strand_id
1 'polypeptide(L)'
;MNKHWFQKGWPHLAAVAIFLVVSVIYCAPVLRGEVVEQHDHQRWKAMAQKSYEFKEKYGHYPLWSNSMFAGMPAYQIIIGQTHPVTVNHIYSVLTLGLPKPISFFFLACLSFYILALILPVKPWIGVLSALAYAYSTYDPVIVEVGHDTKMQAIAMAPVVIGGFLLLFRKQYWGGAMMLAVALSLQMSTVHLQIVYYTLIIAAIIALFHAWQAIRAKEWGHLLLSGGIGILIALVCMGTSAVTTLTTYDYAKYSIRGGESEMKDKADPNTTAGGLDKEYAFRWSYGIGETLTLIHPTAYGGGSAGKNLKTSVFAQKLTEIGYPEETALQVANGSTYWGPQPGTSGPVYLGAVIVLLFIIGLFTIRSWHLGWIVTASLFGIILAWGNHFEAVNYFLFDYLPFYKKFRAPTMALVIPQLCFAVMAAFTLQEIFFSKREKAEWIKILKRAGIATGALIAVLLAFYATASFSGNSDAGLRENFSNMMLQQAMRSGQQPGPEAQMQAQQFASGFVDAIQEDRKSMYLKDMLRNTVLIGLSFLLIWLFVQGKVKSGLALASLTVISSLDLLGIANRYLDRESYVDESTYENTFAMTQADAQIKQDTGYYRVFNQTVPPFDESLPSYYHNTIGGYHPAKLAI
;
A
#
# COMPACT_ATOMS: atom_id res chain seq x y z
N MET A 1 -35.74 4.88 26.79
CA MET A 1 -35.13 4.09 25.69
C MET A 1 -35.28 2.60 25.99
N ASN A 2 -35.80 1.82 25.04
CA ASN A 2 -36.12 0.42 25.24
C ASN A 2 -34.82 -0.40 25.49
N LYS A 3 -34.67 -1.02 26.67
CA LYS A 3 -33.42 -1.64 27.17
C LYS A 3 -32.79 -2.64 26.17
N HIS A 4 -33.64 -3.26 25.35
CA HIS A 4 -33.24 -4.22 24.32
C HIS A 4 -32.52 -3.61 23.11
N TRP A 5 -32.93 -2.40 22.68
CA TRP A 5 -32.28 -1.69 21.57
C TRP A 5 -30.88 -1.19 21.96
N PHE A 6 -30.75 -0.70 23.20
CA PHE A 6 -29.46 -0.27 23.72
C PHE A 6 -28.46 -1.43 23.84
N GLN A 7 -28.90 -2.60 24.32
CA GLN A 7 -28.05 -3.79 24.42
C GLN A 7 -27.56 -4.31 23.05
N LYS A 8 -28.38 -4.18 22.00
CA LYS A 8 -28.00 -4.57 20.63
C LYS A 8 -27.15 -3.52 19.92
N GLY A 9 -27.39 -2.22 20.15
CA GLY A 9 -26.67 -1.12 19.52
C GLY A 9 -25.32 -0.80 20.16
N TRP A 10 -25.17 -1.03 21.47
CA TRP A 10 -23.96 -0.67 22.22
C TRP A 10 -22.65 -1.21 21.63
N PRO A 11 -22.54 -2.49 21.21
CA PRO A 11 -21.29 -3.00 20.62
C PRO A 11 -20.89 -2.26 19.34
N HIS A 12 -21.85 -1.75 18.57
CA HIS A 12 -21.58 -1.01 17.34
C HIS A 12 -21.13 0.43 17.64
N LEU A 13 -21.78 1.10 18.59
CA LEU A 13 -21.35 2.42 19.05
C LEU A 13 -19.95 2.36 19.66
N ALA A 14 -19.67 1.33 20.48
CA ALA A 14 -18.35 1.11 21.05
C ALA A 14 -17.30 0.83 19.96
N ALA A 15 -17.63 0.04 18.93
CA ALA A 15 -16.71 -0.21 17.81
C ALA A 15 -16.34 1.09 17.08
N VAL A 16 -17.34 1.91 16.72
CA VAL A 16 -17.11 3.21 16.05
C VAL A 16 -16.28 4.15 16.93
N ALA A 17 -16.57 4.20 18.24
CA ALA A 17 -15.78 4.98 19.18
C ALA A 17 -14.33 4.50 19.29
N ILE A 18 -14.09 3.18 19.30
CA ILE A 18 -12.73 2.61 19.29
C ILE A 18 -11.99 3.02 18.02
N PHE A 19 -12.62 2.89 16.84
CA PHE A 19 -12.00 3.29 15.59
C PHE A 19 -11.63 4.78 15.58
N LEU A 20 -12.55 5.63 16.05
CA LEU A 20 -12.30 7.06 16.18
C LEU A 20 -11.12 7.34 17.11
N VAL A 21 -11.13 6.79 18.32
CA VAL A 21 -10.08 7.00 19.31
C VAL A 21 -8.72 6.53 18.80
N VAL A 22 -8.64 5.33 18.21
CA VAL A 22 -7.37 4.80 17.71
C VAL A 22 -6.84 5.64 16.54
N SER A 23 -7.69 6.01 15.58
CA SER A 23 -7.27 6.86 14.44
C SER A 23 -6.86 8.27 14.87
N VAL A 24 -7.56 8.86 15.85
CA VAL A 24 -7.19 10.16 16.41
C VAL A 24 -5.88 10.10 17.17
N ILE A 25 -5.66 9.10 18.01
CA ILE A 25 -4.42 8.95 18.76
C ILE A 25 -3.23 8.72 17.81
N TYR A 26 -3.43 7.90 16.78
CA TYR A 26 -2.40 7.58 15.81
C TYR A 26 -1.98 8.80 14.98
N CYS A 27 -2.93 9.63 14.54
CA CYS A 27 -2.65 10.83 13.75
C CYS A 27 -2.86 12.14 14.55
N ALA A 28 -2.58 12.10 15.86
CA ALA A 28 -2.81 13.22 16.77
C ALA A 28 -2.19 14.58 16.35
N PRO A 29 -1.00 14.64 15.71
CA PRO A 29 -0.41 15.89 15.22
C PRO A 29 -1.37 16.78 14.41
N VAL A 30 -2.25 16.18 13.59
CA VAL A 30 -3.20 16.93 12.75
C VAL A 30 -4.17 17.79 13.55
N LEU A 31 -4.50 17.39 14.78
CA LEU A 31 -5.37 18.19 15.64
C LEU A 31 -4.70 19.48 16.14
N ARG A 32 -3.38 19.60 15.99
CA ARG A 32 -2.60 20.79 16.35
C ARG A 32 -2.35 21.73 15.18
N GLY A 33 -2.87 21.41 13.99
CA GLY A 33 -2.63 22.17 12.76
C GLY A 33 -1.40 21.72 11.97
N GLU A 34 -0.74 20.63 12.39
CA GLU A 34 0.36 20.03 11.63
C GLU A 34 -0.20 19.22 10.45
N VAL A 35 0.55 19.15 9.35
CA VAL A 35 0.22 18.41 8.12
C VAL A 35 1.30 17.38 7.82
N VAL A 36 0.92 16.27 7.17
CA VAL A 36 1.91 15.24 6.76
C VAL A 36 2.75 15.80 5.61
N GLU A 37 4.07 15.66 5.69
CA GLU A 37 4.98 16.06 4.63
C GLU A 37 4.95 15.07 3.45
N GLN A 38 3.93 15.21 2.60
CA GLN A 38 3.67 14.29 1.50
C GLN A 38 4.28 14.78 0.17
N HIS A 39 5.37 14.16 -0.27
CA HIS A 39 6.05 14.53 -1.52
C HIS A 39 5.15 14.37 -2.77
N ASP A 40 4.27 13.36 -2.83
CA ASP A 40 3.34 13.22 -3.96
C ASP A 40 2.29 14.35 -3.98
N HIS A 41 1.83 14.78 -2.80
CA HIS A 41 0.93 15.92 -2.69
C HIS A 41 1.63 17.21 -3.15
N GLN A 42 2.90 17.39 -2.76
CA GLN A 42 3.70 18.54 -3.16
C GLN A 42 3.86 18.60 -4.69
N ARG A 43 4.23 17.47 -5.31
CA ARG A 43 4.32 17.36 -6.78
C ARG A 43 3.00 17.70 -7.44
N TRP A 44 1.89 17.09 -6.99
CA TRP A 44 0.57 17.38 -7.58
C TRP A 44 0.15 18.84 -7.45
N LYS A 45 0.39 19.48 -6.30
CA LYS A 45 0.12 20.90 -6.11
C LYS A 45 0.92 21.76 -7.09
N ALA A 46 2.21 21.45 -7.30
CA ALA A 46 3.03 22.09 -8.33
C ALA A 46 2.45 21.92 -9.75
N MET A 47 2.06 20.69 -10.11
CA MET A 47 1.45 20.42 -11.42
C MET A 47 0.18 21.26 -11.66
N ALA A 48 -0.65 21.39 -10.62
CA ALA A 48 -1.98 21.97 -10.70
C ALA A 48 -2.01 23.50 -10.52
N GLN A 49 -0.95 24.12 -9.98
CA GLN A 49 -0.92 25.53 -9.58
C GLN A 49 -1.40 26.47 -10.70
N LYS A 50 -0.83 26.37 -11.90
CA LYS A 50 -1.24 27.22 -13.04
C LYS A 50 -2.70 27.01 -13.47
N SER A 51 -3.23 25.80 -13.29
CA SER A 51 -4.63 25.51 -13.55
C SER A 51 -5.55 26.19 -12.53
N TYR A 52 -5.11 26.32 -11.27
CA TYR A 52 -5.82 27.10 -10.25
C TYR A 52 -5.79 28.60 -10.56
N GLU A 53 -4.63 29.16 -10.90
CA GLU A 53 -4.48 30.57 -11.29
C GLU A 53 -5.36 30.91 -12.52
N PHE A 54 -5.39 30.01 -13.50
CA PHE A 54 -6.26 30.14 -14.67
C PHE A 54 -7.75 30.14 -14.25
N LYS A 55 -8.15 29.25 -13.35
CA LYS A 55 -9.53 29.20 -12.85
C LYS A 55 -9.91 30.44 -12.06
N GLU A 56 -9.02 30.98 -11.23
CA GLU A 56 -9.26 32.21 -10.49
C GLU A 56 -9.52 33.38 -11.44
N LYS A 57 -8.78 33.46 -12.54
CA LYS A 57 -8.92 34.53 -13.55
C LYS A 57 -10.14 34.37 -14.46
N TYR A 58 -10.46 33.14 -14.89
CA TYR A 58 -11.45 32.89 -15.94
C TYR A 58 -12.70 32.13 -15.47
N GLY A 59 -12.77 31.73 -14.20
CA GLY A 59 -13.92 31.05 -13.59
C GLY A 59 -14.02 29.54 -13.86
N HIS A 60 -13.14 28.96 -14.69
CA HIS A 60 -13.12 27.53 -14.99
C HIS A 60 -11.69 27.00 -15.17
N TYR A 61 -11.49 25.69 -14.97
CA TYR A 61 -10.18 25.08 -15.23
C TYR A 61 -9.86 25.06 -16.73
N PRO A 62 -8.57 25.14 -17.12
CA PRO A 62 -8.17 25.00 -18.51
C PRO A 62 -8.30 23.54 -18.96
N LEU A 63 -8.46 23.30 -20.27
CA LEU A 63 -8.42 21.95 -20.83
C LEU A 63 -6.99 21.50 -21.18
N TRP A 64 -6.06 22.45 -21.32
CA TRP A 64 -4.65 22.23 -21.62
C TRP A 64 -3.78 23.02 -20.64
N SER A 65 -2.77 22.38 -20.05
CA SER A 65 -1.78 23.04 -19.19
C SER A 65 -0.42 23.05 -19.86
N ASN A 66 0.23 24.22 -19.89
CA ASN A 66 1.61 24.39 -20.37
C ASN A 66 2.66 24.21 -19.27
N SER A 67 2.25 23.86 -18.04
CA SER A 67 3.11 23.84 -16.86
C SER A 67 4.23 22.80 -16.94
N MET A 68 3.98 21.64 -17.59
CA MET A 68 4.94 20.54 -17.71
C MET A 68 4.93 19.90 -19.10
N PHE A 69 6.00 19.17 -19.43
CA PHE A 69 6.16 18.39 -20.68
C PHE A 69 5.95 19.23 -21.95
N ALA A 70 6.26 20.51 -21.88
CA ALA A 70 5.89 21.49 -22.90
C ALA A 70 4.37 21.61 -23.19
N GLY A 71 3.50 20.96 -22.42
CA GLY A 71 2.07 20.93 -22.63
C GLY A 71 1.48 19.55 -22.43
N MET A 72 0.43 19.44 -21.62
CA MET A 72 -0.40 18.23 -21.55
C MET A 72 -1.85 18.58 -21.23
N PRO A 73 -2.80 17.67 -21.49
CA PRO A 73 -4.20 17.95 -21.17
C PRO A 73 -4.41 18.15 -19.66
N ALA A 74 -4.93 19.31 -19.28
CA ALA A 74 -5.03 19.70 -17.87
C ALA A 74 -6.00 18.83 -17.09
N TYR A 75 -7.01 18.24 -17.76
CA TYR A 75 -7.98 17.33 -17.14
C TYR A 75 -7.35 16.02 -16.61
N GLN A 76 -6.10 15.72 -16.96
CA GLN A 76 -5.33 14.63 -16.35
C GLN A 76 -4.67 15.05 -15.03
N ILE A 77 -4.44 16.35 -14.82
CA ILE A 77 -3.88 16.94 -13.60
C ILE A 77 -5.02 17.30 -12.63
N ILE A 78 -6.00 18.06 -13.14
CA ILE A 78 -7.18 18.52 -12.41
C ILE A 78 -8.34 18.78 -13.36
N ILE A 79 -9.52 18.32 -12.99
CA ILE A 79 -10.77 18.60 -13.70
C ILE A 79 -11.77 19.22 -12.73
N GLY A 80 -12.48 20.25 -13.17
CA GLY A 80 -13.52 20.88 -12.36
C GLY A 80 -14.75 20.01 -12.19
N GLN A 81 -15.45 20.15 -11.07
CA GLN A 81 -16.77 19.57 -10.92
C GLN A 81 -17.76 20.31 -11.83
N THR A 82 -18.47 19.57 -12.68
CA THR A 82 -19.49 20.11 -13.58
C THR A 82 -20.89 20.12 -12.96
N HIS A 83 -21.05 19.54 -11.76
CA HIS A 83 -22.34 19.38 -11.09
C HIS A 83 -22.25 19.72 -9.60
N PRO A 84 -23.32 20.29 -9.01
CA PRO A 84 -23.34 20.74 -7.61
C PRO A 84 -23.41 19.60 -6.58
N VAL A 85 -23.79 18.39 -7.00
CA VAL A 85 -23.89 17.22 -6.11
C VAL A 85 -22.86 16.19 -6.54
N THR A 86 -22.00 15.79 -5.61
CA THR A 86 -21.01 14.74 -5.84
C THR A 86 -21.13 13.64 -4.79
N VAL A 87 -20.78 12.41 -5.18
CA VAL A 87 -20.71 11.26 -4.27
C VAL A 87 -19.71 11.50 -3.12
N ASN A 88 -18.78 12.46 -3.28
CA ASN A 88 -17.82 12.82 -2.24
C ASN A 88 -18.46 13.37 -0.96
N HIS A 89 -19.68 13.91 -0.99
CA HIS A 89 -20.37 14.29 0.24
C HIS A 89 -20.68 13.08 1.13
N ILE A 90 -20.86 11.90 0.54
CA ILE A 90 -21.05 10.66 1.29
C ILE A 90 -19.75 10.29 2.02
N TYR A 91 -18.57 10.54 1.43
CA TYR A 91 -17.31 10.38 2.16
C TYR A 91 -17.28 11.25 3.41
N SER A 92 -17.66 12.52 3.34
CA SER A 92 -17.71 13.40 4.51
C SER A 92 -18.61 12.85 5.62
N VAL A 93 -19.74 12.23 5.27
CA VAL A 93 -20.62 11.58 6.25
C VAL A 93 -19.98 10.33 6.84
N LEU A 94 -19.42 9.46 5.99
CA LEU A 94 -18.77 8.21 6.42
C LEU A 94 -17.52 8.47 7.26
N THR A 95 -16.83 9.58 7.04
CA THR A 95 -15.63 9.98 7.79
C THR A 95 -15.93 10.93 8.95
N LEU A 96 -17.21 11.26 9.19
CA LEU A 96 -17.63 12.24 10.22
C LEU A 96 -16.99 13.64 10.05
N GLY A 97 -16.56 13.98 8.84
CA GLY A 97 -15.84 15.23 8.58
C GLY A 97 -14.45 15.32 9.22
N LEU A 98 -13.86 14.19 9.63
CA LEU A 98 -12.53 14.16 10.23
C LEU A 98 -11.46 14.62 9.23
N PRO A 99 -10.38 15.29 9.71
CA PRO A 99 -9.29 15.71 8.84
C PRO A 99 -8.45 14.51 8.38
N LYS A 100 -7.69 14.68 7.29
CA LYS A 100 -6.71 13.70 6.85
C LYS A 100 -5.46 13.77 7.74
N PRO A 101 -4.80 12.63 8.06
CA PRO A 101 -5.11 11.28 7.61
C PRO A 101 -6.05 10.51 8.56
N ILE A 102 -6.57 11.10 9.65
CA ILE A 102 -7.50 10.46 10.59
C ILE A 102 -8.68 9.83 9.85
N SER A 103 -9.26 10.56 8.88
CA SER A 103 -10.37 10.09 8.06
C SER A 103 -10.09 8.79 7.31
N PHE A 104 -8.85 8.56 6.86
CA PHE A 104 -8.50 7.39 6.06
C PHE A 104 -8.51 6.10 6.89
N PHE A 105 -7.83 6.11 8.04
CA PHE A 105 -7.79 4.96 8.94
C PHE A 105 -9.17 4.69 9.54
N PHE A 106 -9.91 5.74 9.92
CA PHE A 106 -11.26 5.61 10.43
C PHE A 106 -12.19 4.95 9.39
N LEU A 107 -12.13 5.42 8.14
CA LEU A 107 -12.92 4.85 7.05
C LEU A 107 -12.54 3.39 6.77
N ALA A 108 -11.25 3.05 6.74
CA ALA A 108 -10.81 1.68 6.53
C ALA A 108 -11.31 0.73 7.63
N CYS A 109 -11.25 1.17 8.90
CA CYS A 109 -11.83 0.42 10.02
C CYS A 109 -13.35 0.27 9.88
N LEU A 110 -14.07 1.37 9.62
CA LEU A 110 -15.52 1.37 9.49
C LEU A 110 -15.98 0.45 8.35
N SER A 111 -15.35 0.56 7.19
CA SER A 111 -15.64 -0.25 6.01
C SER A 111 -15.41 -1.73 6.25
N PHE A 112 -14.28 -2.11 6.84
CA PHE A 112 -14.02 -3.50 7.18
C PHE A 112 -15.00 -4.00 8.25
N TYR A 113 -15.36 -3.17 9.22
CA TYR A 113 -16.35 -3.53 10.23
C TYR A 113 -17.72 -3.80 9.61
N ILE A 114 -18.16 -3.01 8.65
CA ILE A 114 -19.39 -3.26 7.87
C ILE A 114 -19.30 -4.63 7.18
N LEU A 115 -18.18 -4.94 6.53
CA LEU A 115 -17.95 -6.28 5.96
C LEU A 115 -18.03 -7.38 7.03
N ALA A 116 -17.42 -7.18 8.20
CA ALA A 116 -17.46 -8.15 9.29
C ALA A 116 -18.90 -8.42 9.78
N LEU A 117 -19.74 -7.39 9.86
CA LEU A 117 -21.17 -7.57 10.20
C LEU A 117 -21.92 -8.40 9.14
N ILE A 118 -21.47 -8.37 7.88
CA ILE A 118 -21.97 -9.23 6.81
C ILE A 118 -21.37 -10.64 6.93
N LEU A 119 -20.18 -10.85 7.49
CA LEU A 119 -19.48 -12.14 7.54
C LEU A 119 -19.89 -13.08 8.70
N PRO A 120 -21.20 -13.25 8.95
CA PRO A 120 -21.82 -13.52 10.27
C PRO A 120 -20.86 -13.69 11.48
N VAL A 121 -19.98 -12.72 11.75
CA VAL A 121 -19.11 -12.74 12.94
C VAL A 121 -19.64 -11.82 14.04
N LYS A 122 -19.23 -12.06 15.30
CA LYS A 122 -19.59 -11.17 16.42
C LYS A 122 -18.95 -9.78 16.28
N PRO A 123 -19.62 -8.70 16.73
CA PRO A 123 -19.11 -7.33 16.64
C PRO A 123 -17.66 -7.14 17.13
N TRP A 124 -17.31 -7.69 18.29
CA TRP A 124 -15.96 -7.54 18.86
C TRP A 124 -14.86 -8.22 18.03
N ILE A 125 -15.19 -9.28 17.29
CA ILE A 125 -14.28 -9.89 16.33
C ILE A 125 -14.07 -8.94 15.14
N GLY A 126 -15.17 -8.31 14.70
CA GLY A 126 -15.12 -7.27 13.67
C GLY A 126 -14.22 -6.10 14.05
N VAL A 127 -14.16 -5.70 15.33
CA VAL A 127 -13.25 -4.65 15.81
C VAL A 127 -11.79 -5.04 15.61
N LEU A 128 -11.39 -6.22 16.06
CA LEU A 128 -10.01 -6.71 15.90
C LEU A 128 -9.62 -6.76 14.43
N SER A 129 -10.44 -7.39 13.59
CA SER A 129 -10.14 -7.54 12.16
C SER A 129 -10.18 -6.21 11.39
N ALA A 130 -11.00 -5.25 11.80
CA ALA A 130 -11.04 -3.90 11.22
C ALA A 130 -9.78 -3.09 11.53
N LEU A 131 -9.30 -3.14 12.78
CA LEU A 131 -8.02 -2.56 13.16
C LEU A 131 -6.87 -3.26 12.41
N ALA A 132 -6.96 -4.58 12.26
CA ALA A 132 -5.96 -5.34 11.53
C ALA A 132 -5.84 -4.93 10.06
N TYR A 133 -6.98 -4.70 9.41
CA TYR A 133 -7.03 -4.27 8.02
C TYR A 133 -6.45 -2.87 7.82
N ALA A 134 -6.88 -1.90 8.64
CA ALA A 134 -6.55 -0.48 8.49
C ALA A 134 -5.12 -0.13 8.87
N TYR A 135 -4.50 -0.90 9.78
CA TYR A 135 -3.13 -0.66 10.25
C TYR A 135 -2.13 -1.69 9.74
N SER A 136 -2.51 -2.49 8.74
CA SER A 136 -1.54 -3.19 7.88
C SER A 136 -0.54 -2.18 7.38
N THR A 137 0.77 -2.48 7.45
CA THR A 137 1.84 -1.49 7.25
C THR A 137 1.79 -0.80 5.89
N TYR A 138 1.19 -1.45 4.88
CA TYR A 138 0.98 -0.83 3.59
C TYR A 138 0.16 0.47 3.66
N ASP A 139 -0.88 0.53 4.50
CA ASP A 139 -1.80 1.68 4.58
C ASP A 139 -1.10 2.94 5.16
N PRO A 140 -0.40 2.89 6.32
CA PRO A 140 0.46 3.97 6.78
C PRO A 140 1.52 4.41 5.78
N VAL A 141 2.18 3.46 5.11
CA VAL A 141 3.24 3.76 4.15
C VAL A 141 2.71 4.57 2.97
N ILE A 142 1.55 4.21 2.42
CA ILE A 142 0.97 4.96 1.29
C ILE A 142 0.40 6.31 1.71
N VAL A 143 -0.05 6.43 2.97
CA VAL A 143 -0.50 7.70 3.53
C VAL A 143 0.67 8.66 3.74
N GLU A 144 1.81 8.19 4.24
CA GLU A 144 2.98 9.04 4.46
C GLU A 144 3.50 9.67 3.15
N VAL A 145 3.58 8.89 2.07
CA VAL A 145 4.07 9.44 0.78
C VAL A 145 3.08 10.35 0.05
N GLY A 146 1.77 10.27 0.36
CA GLY A 146 0.73 11.10 -0.29
C GLY A 146 -0.19 10.38 -1.26
N HIS A 147 -0.28 9.05 -1.24
CA HIS A 147 -1.18 8.27 -2.09
C HIS A 147 -2.62 8.22 -1.55
N ASP A 148 -3.21 9.39 -1.31
CA ASP A 148 -4.54 9.56 -0.71
C ASP A 148 -5.66 8.81 -1.44
N THR A 149 -5.71 8.92 -2.78
CA THR A 149 -6.75 8.27 -3.59
C THR A 149 -6.64 6.75 -3.56
N LYS A 150 -5.40 6.24 -3.47
CA LYS A 150 -5.12 4.81 -3.29
C LYS A 150 -5.66 4.34 -1.95
N MET A 151 -5.37 5.07 -0.87
CA MET A 151 -5.83 4.74 0.47
C MET A 151 -7.37 4.75 0.57
N GLN A 152 -8.03 5.75 -0.02
CA GLN A 152 -9.50 5.77 -0.10
C GLN A 152 -10.07 4.57 -0.86
N ALA A 153 -9.45 4.18 -1.98
CA ALA A 153 -9.88 3.03 -2.76
C ALA A 153 -9.72 1.71 -1.99
N ILE A 154 -8.62 1.55 -1.24
CA ILE A 154 -8.40 0.42 -0.33
C ILE A 154 -9.50 0.42 0.75
N ALA A 155 -9.69 1.54 1.43
CA ALA A 155 -10.68 1.67 2.50
C ALA A 155 -12.10 1.28 2.07
N MET A 156 -12.50 1.52 0.81
CA MET A 156 -13.84 1.15 0.32
C MET A 156 -13.97 -0.30 -0.20
N ALA A 157 -12.85 -0.98 -0.47
CA ALA A 157 -12.86 -2.36 -0.99
C ALA A 157 -13.68 -3.35 -0.12
N PRO A 158 -13.61 -3.34 1.23
CA PRO A 158 -14.40 -4.25 2.06
C PRO A 158 -15.92 -4.10 1.84
N VAL A 159 -16.43 -2.88 1.70
CA VAL A 159 -17.88 -2.63 1.55
C VAL A 159 -18.36 -3.07 0.17
N VAL A 160 -17.55 -2.90 -0.88
CA VAL A 160 -17.84 -3.42 -2.23
C VAL A 160 -17.97 -4.95 -2.19
N ILE A 161 -17.02 -5.64 -1.56
CA ILE A 161 -17.09 -7.09 -1.36
C ILE A 161 -18.32 -7.48 -0.51
N GLY A 162 -18.64 -6.70 0.52
CA GLY A 162 -19.85 -6.86 1.32
C GLY A 162 -21.14 -6.81 0.48
N GLY A 163 -21.24 -5.85 -0.44
CA GLY A 163 -22.36 -5.73 -1.38
C GLY A 163 -22.56 -6.98 -2.24
N PHE A 164 -21.48 -7.50 -2.83
CA PHE A 164 -21.52 -8.77 -3.58
C PHE A 164 -21.96 -9.95 -2.71
N LEU A 165 -21.41 -10.08 -1.49
CA LEU A 165 -21.77 -11.16 -0.58
C LEU A 165 -23.25 -11.12 -0.16
N LEU A 166 -23.85 -9.93 -0.03
CA LEU A 166 -25.29 -9.78 0.24
C LEU A 166 -26.14 -10.25 -0.95
N LEU A 167 -25.74 -9.90 -2.18
CA LEU A 167 -26.41 -10.39 -3.39
C LEU A 167 -26.39 -11.91 -3.45
N PHE A 168 -25.22 -12.53 -3.19
CA PHE A 168 -25.02 -13.99 -3.15
C PHE A 168 -25.75 -14.69 -1.99
N ARG A 169 -26.32 -13.93 -1.05
CA ARG A 169 -27.16 -14.42 0.05
C ARG A 169 -28.64 -14.13 -0.14
N LYS A 170 -29.05 -13.87 -1.38
CA LYS A 170 -30.45 -13.55 -1.76
C LYS A 170 -30.98 -12.24 -1.14
N GLN A 171 -30.11 -11.40 -0.58
CA GLN A 171 -30.48 -10.07 -0.08
C GLN A 171 -30.32 -9.04 -1.19
N TYR A 172 -31.12 -9.19 -2.26
CA TYR A 172 -30.94 -8.46 -3.51
C TYR A 172 -30.98 -6.93 -3.33
N TRP A 173 -31.97 -6.40 -2.60
CA TRP A 173 -32.09 -4.96 -2.39
C TRP A 173 -30.93 -4.39 -1.54
N GLY A 174 -30.64 -5.01 -0.41
CA GLY A 174 -29.54 -4.58 0.47
C GLY A 174 -28.19 -4.67 -0.22
N GLY A 175 -27.93 -5.77 -0.93
CA GLY A 175 -26.72 -5.95 -1.73
C GLY A 175 -26.63 -4.97 -2.88
N ALA A 176 -27.74 -4.71 -3.58
CA ALA A 176 -27.77 -3.77 -4.69
C ALA A 176 -27.48 -2.33 -4.24
N MET A 177 -28.15 -1.86 -3.19
CA MET A 177 -27.95 -0.52 -2.66
C MET A 177 -26.53 -0.33 -2.12
N MET A 178 -26.04 -1.30 -1.34
CA MET A 178 -24.69 -1.25 -0.80
C MET A 178 -23.64 -1.28 -1.90
N LEU A 179 -23.78 -2.15 -2.89
CA LEU A 179 -22.86 -2.24 -4.01
C LEU A 179 -22.87 -0.95 -4.85
N ALA A 180 -24.05 -0.38 -5.13
CA ALA A 180 -24.16 0.85 -5.91
C ALA A 180 -23.46 2.04 -5.22
N VAL A 181 -23.68 2.21 -3.91
CA VAL A 181 -23.03 3.27 -3.14
C VAL A 181 -21.53 3.02 -3.03
N ALA A 182 -21.13 1.82 -2.59
CA ALA A 182 -19.72 1.52 -2.31
C ALA A 182 -18.87 1.52 -3.59
N LEU A 183 -19.37 0.94 -4.69
CA LEU A 183 -18.64 0.90 -5.95
C LEU A 183 -18.55 2.29 -6.58
N SER A 184 -19.62 3.10 -6.55
CA SER A 184 -19.57 4.48 -7.03
C SER A 184 -18.55 5.32 -6.24
N LEU A 185 -18.52 5.18 -4.91
CA LEU A 185 -17.51 5.81 -4.06
C LEU A 185 -16.09 5.33 -4.39
N GLN A 186 -15.88 4.03 -4.52
CA GLN A 186 -14.56 3.50 -4.85
C GLN A 186 -14.08 3.97 -6.23
N MET A 187 -14.96 3.99 -7.23
CA MET A 187 -14.66 4.49 -8.58
C MET A 187 -14.37 6.00 -8.60
N SER A 188 -15.04 6.79 -7.75
CA SER A 188 -14.81 8.24 -7.64
C SER A 188 -13.42 8.62 -7.15
N THR A 189 -12.67 7.69 -6.55
CA THR A 189 -11.25 7.90 -6.18
C THR A 189 -10.33 7.98 -7.39
N VAL A 190 -10.78 7.52 -8.57
CA VAL A 190 -10.02 7.48 -9.83
C VAL A 190 -8.75 6.61 -9.76
N HIS A 191 -8.53 5.86 -8.66
CA HIS A 191 -7.42 4.91 -8.56
C HIS A 191 -7.78 3.54 -9.18
N LEU A 192 -7.92 3.53 -10.51
CA LEU A 192 -8.46 2.39 -11.30
C LEU A 192 -7.76 1.03 -11.02
N GLN A 193 -6.47 1.03 -10.69
CA GLN A 193 -5.73 -0.20 -10.41
C GLN A 193 -6.19 -0.91 -9.12
N ILE A 194 -6.57 -0.17 -8.07
CA ILE A 194 -7.06 -0.76 -6.81
C ILE A 194 -8.52 -1.21 -6.97
N VAL A 195 -9.32 -0.44 -7.73
CA VAL A 195 -10.67 -0.86 -8.14
C VAL A 195 -10.58 -2.18 -8.90
N TYR A 196 -9.63 -2.30 -9.82
CA TYR A 196 -9.38 -3.52 -10.59
C TYR A 196 -9.03 -4.72 -9.70
N TYR A 197 -8.16 -4.55 -8.70
CA TYR A 197 -7.87 -5.61 -7.72
C TYR A 197 -9.08 -5.98 -6.86
N THR A 198 -9.94 -5.03 -6.52
CA THR A 198 -11.21 -5.31 -5.81
C THR A 198 -12.15 -6.15 -6.69
N LEU A 199 -12.21 -5.85 -7.99
CA LEU A 199 -12.98 -6.64 -8.96
C LEU A 199 -12.40 -8.05 -9.15
N ILE A 200 -11.07 -8.23 -9.10
CA ILE A 200 -10.45 -9.56 -9.10
C ILE A 200 -10.93 -10.37 -7.88
N ILE A 201 -10.95 -9.78 -6.68
CA ILE A 201 -11.48 -10.45 -5.49
C ILE A 201 -12.95 -10.82 -5.70
N ALA A 202 -13.77 -9.87 -6.15
CA ALA A 202 -15.18 -10.11 -6.43
C ALA A 202 -15.40 -11.21 -7.47
N ALA A 203 -14.60 -11.27 -8.52
CA ALA A 203 -14.64 -12.30 -9.55
C ALA A 203 -14.30 -13.68 -8.97
N ILE A 204 -13.25 -13.79 -8.16
CA ILE A 204 -12.89 -15.05 -7.49
C ILE A 204 -14.03 -15.49 -6.57
N ILE A 205 -14.61 -14.59 -5.77
CA ILE A 205 -15.77 -14.90 -4.93
C ILE A 205 -16.95 -15.37 -5.78
N ALA A 206 -17.24 -14.68 -6.88
CA ALA A 206 -18.33 -15.02 -7.80
C ALA A 206 -18.14 -16.41 -8.43
N LEU A 207 -16.92 -16.80 -8.79
CA LEU A 207 -16.61 -18.13 -9.30
C LEU A 207 -16.89 -19.23 -8.26
N PHE A 208 -16.47 -19.02 -7.01
CA PHE A 208 -16.76 -19.96 -5.93
C PHE A 208 -18.26 -20.03 -5.59
N HIS A 209 -18.94 -18.90 -5.60
CA HIS A 209 -20.40 -18.84 -5.41
C HIS A 209 -21.13 -19.55 -6.56
N ALA A 210 -20.72 -19.32 -7.81
CA ALA A 210 -21.25 -19.98 -8.99
C ALA A 210 -21.09 -21.50 -8.90
N TRP A 211 -19.88 -21.96 -8.54
CA TRP A 211 -19.63 -23.39 -8.32
C TRP A 211 -20.58 -23.99 -7.27
N GLN A 212 -20.80 -23.30 -6.15
CA GLN A 212 -21.72 -23.74 -5.10
C GLN A 212 -23.19 -23.75 -5.59
N ALA A 213 -23.63 -22.67 -6.24
CA ALA A 213 -25.00 -22.53 -6.75
C ALA A 213 -25.33 -23.55 -7.83
N ILE A 214 -24.38 -23.85 -8.73
CA ILE A 214 -24.51 -24.89 -9.77
C ILE A 214 -24.70 -26.26 -9.12
N ARG A 215 -23.87 -26.60 -8.12
CA ARG A 215 -24.02 -27.87 -7.38
C ARG A 215 -25.33 -27.96 -6.61
N ALA A 216 -25.81 -26.83 -6.09
CA ALA A 216 -27.10 -26.72 -5.40
C ALA A 216 -28.30 -26.60 -6.37
N LYS A 217 -28.07 -26.57 -7.70
CA LYS A 217 -29.07 -26.37 -8.75
C LYS A 217 -29.85 -25.04 -8.63
N GLU A 218 -29.27 -24.01 -8.03
CA GLU A 218 -29.87 -22.68 -7.85
C GLU A 218 -29.60 -21.71 -9.01
N TRP A 219 -29.84 -22.15 -10.25
CA TRP A 219 -29.52 -21.39 -11.47
C TRP A 219 -30.18 -20.01 -11.53
N GLY A 220 -31.46 -19.92 -11.14
CA GLY A 220 -32.19 -18.65 -11.13
C GLY A 220 -31.58 -17.63 -10.17
N HIS A 221 -31.11 -18.09 -9.00
CA HIS A 221 -30.42 -17.22 -8.05
C HIS A 221 -29.07 -16.74 -8.59
N LEU A 222 -28.31 -17.65 -9.21
CA LEU A 222 -27.02 -17.33 -9.80
C LEU A 222 -27.15 -16.26 -10.90
N LEU A 223 -28.10 -16.45 -11.82
CA LEU A 223 -28.34 -15.49 -12.90
C LEU A 223 -28.86 -14.15 -12.38
N LEU A 224 -29.76 -14.17 -11.40
CA LEU A 224 -30.30 -12.93 -10.82
C LEU A 224 -29.25 -12.13 -10.05
N SER A 225 -28.49 -12.78 -9.17
CA SER A 225 -27.43 -12.11 -8.39
C SER A 225 -26.30 -11.59 -9.28
N GLY A 226 -25.87 -12.38 -10.27
CA GLY A 226 -24.90 -11.96 -11.28
C GLY A 226 -25.40 -10.81 -12.16
N GLY A 227 -26.64 -10.91 -12.64
CA GLY A 227 -27.28 -9.87 -13.46
C GLY A 227 -27.41 -8.53 -12.73
N ILE A 228 -27.83 -8.55 -11.46
CA ILE A 228 -27.88 -7.35 -10.61
C ILE A 228 -26.48 -6.77 -10.42
N GLY A 229 -25.49 -7.61 -10.10
CA GLY A 229 -24.10 -7.17 -9.91
C GLY A 229 -23.52 -6.49 -11.15
N ILE A 230 -23.71 -7.09 -12.33
CA ILE A 230 -23.26 -6.53 -13.62
C ILE A 230 -23.98 -5.22 -13.93
N LEU A 231 -25.30 -5.18 -13.76
CA LEU A 231 -26.09 -3.96 -14.00
C LEU A 231 -25.59 -2.80 -13.13
N ILE A 232 -25.35 -3.05 -11.84
CA ILE A 232 -24.85 -2.02 -10.91
C ILE A 232 -23.44 -1.58 -11.29
N ALA A 233 -22.56 -2.52 -11.67
CA ALA A 233 -21.22 -2.16 -12.13
C ALA A 233 -21.27 -1.24 -13.35
N LEU A 234 -22.12 -1.54 -14.33
CA LEU A 234 -22.33 -0.69 -15.52
C LEU A 234 -22.87 0.70 -15.15
N VAL A 235 -23.85 0.77 -14.24
CA VAL A 235 -24.39 2.06 -13.76
C VAL A 235 -23.30 2.87 -13.03
N CYS A 236 -22.50 2.22 -12.18
CA CYS A 236 -21.41 2.88 -11.45
C CYS A 236 -20.31 3.38 -12.38
N MET A 237 -19.98 2.64 -13.44
CA MET A 237 -19.08 3.12 -14.50
C MET A 237 -19.60 4.40 -15.15
N GLY A 238 -20.93 4.51 -15.31
CA GLY A 238 -21.59 5.74 -15.76
C GLY A 238 -21.37 6.93 -14.83
N THR A 239 -21.33 6.71 -13.51
CA THR A 239 -21.17 7.80 -12.52
C THR A 239 -19.80 8.48 -12.57
N SER A 240 -18.76 7.79 -13.05
CA SER A 240 -17.41 8.36 -13.25
C SER A 240 -17.06 8.56 -14.72
N ALA A 241 -18.02 8.46 -15.64
CA ALA A 241 -17.77 8.42 -17.07
C ALA A 241 -17.03 9.67 -17.58
N VAL A 242 -17.33 10.86 -17.07
CA VAL A 242 -16.64 12.10 -17.49
C VAL A 242 -15.13 11.98 -17.29
N THR A 243 -14.68 11.53 -16.11
CA THR A 243 -13.25 11.37 -15.82
C THR A 243 -12.66 10.11 -16.49
N THR A 244 -13.39 8.99 -16.46
CA THR A 244 -12.87 7.71 -16.97
C THR A 244 -12.81 7.68 -18.49
N LEU A 245 -13.80 8.24 -19.21
CA LEU A 245 -13.80 8.27 -20.68
C LEU A 245 -12.78 9.25 -21.24
N THR A 246 -12.60 10.44 -20.65
CA THR A 246 -11.53 11.37 -21.06
C THR A 246 -10.15 10.75 -20.82
N THR A 247 -9.99 9.97 -19.75
CA THR A 247 -8.76 9.22 -19.49
C THR A 247 -8.59 8.06 -20.47
N TYR A 248 -9.66 7.35 -20.83
CA TYR A 248 -9.61 6.30 -21.84
C TYR A 248 -9.22 6.85 -23.21
N ASP A 249 -9.75 8.00 -23.60
CA ASP A 249 -9.43 8.64 -24.87
C ASP A 249 -7.97 9.14 -24.89
N TYR A 250 -7.56 9.84 -23.83
CA TYR A 250 -6.17 10.29 -23.67
C TYR A 250 -5.18 9.12 -23.56
N ALA A 251 -5.59 7.97 -23.01
CA ALA A 251 -4.71 6.82 -22.87
C ALA A 251 -4.10 6.36 -24.20
N LYS A 252 -4.79 6.61 -25.33
CA LYS A 252 -4.33 6.32 -26.70
C LYS A 252 -3.11 7.15 -27.13
N TYR A 253 -2.82 8.24 -26.44
CA TYR A 253 -1.69 9.14 -26.72
C TYR A 253 -0.63 9.10 -25.59
N SER A 254 -0.96 8.46 -24.47
CA SER A 254 -0.07 8.33 -23.31
C SER A 254 0.76 7.04 -23.36
N ILE A 255 1.78 6.93 -22.52
CA ILE A 255 2.53 5.68 -22.32
C ILE A 255 1.64 4.46 -21.97
N ARG A 256 0.40 4.67 -21.51
CA ARG A 256 -0.52 3.60 -21.07
C ARG A 256 -1.36 2.98 -22.19
N GLY A 257 -1.13 3.33 -23.44
CA GLY A 257 -1.94 2.84 -24.56
C GLY A 257 -1.55 3.36 -25.92
N GLY A 258 -0.88 4.51 -25.97
CA GLY A 258 -0.31 5.07 -27.19
C GLY A 258 0.98 4.39 -27.60
N GLU A 259 1.27 4.51 -28.88
CA GLU A 259 2.55 4.11 -29.46
C GLU A 259 3.33 5.39 -29.78
N SER A 260 4.60 5.46 -29.36
CA SER A 260 5.45 6.56 -29.80
C SER A 260 5.66 6.46 -31.31
N GLU A 261 5.52 7.59 -32.01
CA GLU A 261 5.84 7.71 -33.44
C GLU A 261 7.35 7.60 -33.70
N MET A 262 8.19 7.68 -32.65
CA MET A 262 9.65 7.56 -32.69
C MET A 262 10.18 6.17 -32.31
N LYS A 263 9.37 5.11 -32.49
CA LYS A 263 9.77 3.74 -32.20
C LYS A 263 10.89 3.25 -33.14
N ASP A 264 11.97 2.72 -32.55
CA ASP A 264 12.82 1.75 -33.22
C ASP A 264 12.08 0.42 -33.31
N LYS A 265 11.72 0.00 -34.54
CA LYS A 265 10.95 -1.23 -34.83
C LYS A 265 11.64 -2.55 -34.43
N ALA A 266 12.84 -2.48 -33.83
CA ALA A 266 13.70 -3.63 -33.54
C ALA A 266 13.72 -4.05 -32.06
N ASP A 267 13.10 -3.30 -31.13
CA ASP A 267 13.11 -3.65 -29.71
C ASP A 267 11.93 -4.58 -29.32
N PRO A 268 12.20 -5.86 -28.97
CA PRO A 268 11.16 -6.82 -28.55
C PRO A 268 10.44 -6.44 -27.25
N ASN A 269 10.93 -5.47 -26.48
CA ASN A 269 10.29 -4.99 -25.25
C ASN A 269 9.20 -3.93 -25.49
N THR A 270 9.05 -3.44 -26.73
CA THR A 270 8.01 -2.46 -27.08
C THR A 270 6.67 -3.14 -27.35
N THR A 271 5.64 -2.81 -26.56
CA THR A 271 4.31 -3.39 -26.73
C THR A 271 3.52 -2.67 -27.83
N ALA A 272 2.68 -3.42 -28.56
CA ALA A 272 1.66 -2.87 -29.45
C ALA A 272 0.47 -2.36 -28.61
N GLY A 273 0.66 -1.17 -28.02
CA GLY A 273 -0.27 -0.50 -27.13
C GLY A 273 -0.31 -1.06 -25.71
N GLY A 274 -0.09 -0.20 -24.72
CA GLY A 274 0.05 -0.54 -23.30
C GLY A 274 1.40 -0.06 -22.77
N LEU A 275 1.68 -0.31 -21.49
CA LEU A 275 2.99 -0.03 -20.94
C LEU A 275 4.02 -1.01 -21.51
N ASP A 276 5.28 -0.59 -21.60
CA ASP A 276 6.40 -1.50 -21.82
C ASP A 276 6.56 -2.44 -20.60
N LYS A 277 7.00 -3.68 -20.85
CA LYS A 277 7.06 -4.71 -19.79
C LYS A 277 8.08 -4.32 -18.71
N GLU A 278 9.22 -3.74 -19.09
CA GLU A 278 10.26 -3.34 -18.14
C GLU A 278 9.73 -2.32 -17.12
N TYR A 279 9.06 -1.28 -17.58
CA TYR A 279 8.44 -0.26 -16.73
C TYR A 279 7.24 -0.80 -15.96
N ALA A 280 6.37 -1.60 -16.60
CA ALA A 280 5.21 -2.17 -15.93
C ALA A 280 5.62 -3.04 -14.74
N PHE A 281 6.66 -3.87 -14.93
CA PHE A 281 7.19 -4.81 -13.94
C PHE A 281 8.36 -4.24 -13.12
N ARG A 282 8.67 -2.95 -13.23
CA ARG A 282 9.80 -2.31 -12.52
C ARG A 282 9.75 -2.46 -11.00
N TRP A 283 8.55 -2.40 -10.42
CA TRP A 283 8.32 -2.64 -8.98
C TRP A 283 7.69 -4.02 -8.75
N SER A 284 8.36 -5.06 -9.22
CA SER A 284 7.98 -6.46 -8.97
C SER A 284 8.50 -6.93 -7.61
N TYR A 285 7.65 -7.64 -6.89
CA TYR A 285 7.96 -8.14 -5.56
C TYR A 285 8.83 -9.38 -5.64
N GLY A 286 9.99 -9.40 -4.99
CA GLY A 286 10.81 -10.60 -4.93
C GLY A 286 10.05 -11.79 -4.33
N ILE A 287 10.27 -13.01 -4.84
CA ILE A 287 9.61 -14.21 -4.27
C ILE A 287 9.88 -14.31 -2.76
N GLY A 288 11.13 -14.09 -2.34
CA GLY A 288 11.50 -14.06 -0.93
C GLY A 288 10.92 -12.87 -0.17
N GLU A 289 10.62 -11.75 -0.84
CA GLU A 289 9.98 -10.59 -0.19
C GLU A 289 8.61 -10.94 0.38
N THR A 290 7.95 -12.03 -0.06
CA THR A 290 6.74 -12.58 0.57
C THR A 290 6.88 -12.79 2.08
N LEU A 291 8.10 -12.98 2.60
CA LEU A 291 8.36 -13.05 4.03
C LEU A 291 7.98 -11.73 4.75
N THR A 292 7.93 -10.59 4.07
CA THR A 292 7.52 -9.32 4.69
C THR A 292 6.08 -9.33 5.17
N LEU A 293 5.22 -10.20 4.62
CA LEU A 293 3.83 -10.36 5.09
C LEU A 293 3.77 -10.74 6.58
N ILE A 294 4.77 -11.47 7.09
CA ILE A 294 4.92 -11.85 8.51
C ILE A 294 6.13 -11.21 9.21
N HIS A 295 7.10 -10.67 8.48
CA HIS A 295 8.35 -10.16 9.04
C HIS A 295 8.79 -8.85 8.36
N PRO A 296 8.44 -7.67 8.93
CA PRO A 296 8.47 -6.39 8.21
C PRO A 296 9.87 -6.00 7.70
N THR A 297 10.94 -6.31 8.44
CA THR A 297 12.32 -5.99 8.03
C THR A 297 13.01 -7.11 7.26
N ALA A 298 12.28 -8.09 6.71
CA ALA A 298 12.89 -9.21 5.96
C ALA A 298 13.85 -8.73 4.88
N TYR A 299 13.48 -7.65 4.21
CA TYR A 299 14.26 -6.99 3.16
C TYR A 299 14.66 -5.55 3.52
N GLY A 300 14.79 -5.25 4.82
CA GLY A 300 15.31 -3.97 5.30
C GLY A 300 14.28 -2.83 5.43
N GLY A 301 12.99 -3.10 5.24
CA GLY A 301 11.94 -2.10 5.42
C GLY A 301 11.84 -1.16 4.21
N GLY A 302 11.88 0.16 4.45
CA GLY A 302 11.83 1.18 3.40
C GLY A 302 13.21 1.64 2.91
N SER A 303 13.25 2.35 1.78
CA SER A 303 14.43 2.96 1.13
C SER A 303 14.58 4.45 1.44
N ALA A 304 13.65 5.05 2.20
CA ALA A 304 13.66 6.49 2.50
C ALA A 304 13.04 6.82 3.88
N GLY A 305 12.93 5.83 4.78
CA GLY A 305 12.27 5.99 6.09
C GLY A 305 13.24 5.97 7.27
N LYS A 306 12.75 6.22 8.49
CA LYS A 306 13.56 6.26 9.72
C LYS A 306 13.66 4.88 10.39
N ASN A 307 14.03 3.87 9.60
CA ASN A 307 14.12 2.48 10.04
C ASN A 307 15.18 2.25 11.13
N LEU A 308 16.27 3.04 11.12
CA LEU A 308 17.41 2.97 12.02
C LEU A 308 17.47 4.23 12.89
N LYS A 309 17.56 4.01 14.22
CA LYS A 309 17.89 5.05 15.22
C LYS A 309 19.37 5.03 15.60
N THR A 310 20.02 3.89 15.43
CA THR A 310 21.43 3.63 15.70
C THR A 310 21.93 2.72 14.59
N SER A 311 23.10 3.00 14.03
CA SER A 311 23.61 2.30 12.85
C SER A 311 25.13 2.18 12.90
N VAL A 312 25.65 0.98 12.68
CA VAL A 312 27.09 0.73 12.54
C VAL A 312 27.61 1.43 11.29
N PHE A 313 26.81 1.42 10.21
CA PHE A 313 27.15 2.13 8.98
C PHE A 313 27.22 3.66 9.17
N ALA A 314 26.26 4.26 9.88
CA ALA A 314 26.28 5.69 10.19
C ALA A 314 27.48 6.08 11.07
N GLN A 315 27.88 5.22 12.02
CA GLN A 315 29.08 5.44 12.83
C GLN A 315 30.33 5.50 11.94
N LYS A 316 30.49 4.55 11.00
CA LYS A 316 31.60 4.59 10.03
C LYS A 316 31.59 5.82 9.13
N LEU A 317 30.41 6.29 8.71
CA LEU A 317 30.29 7.54 7.95
C LEU A 317 30.76 8.75 8.77
N THR A 318 30.45 8.75 10.06
CA THR A 318 30.86 9.83 10.98
C THR A 318 32.38 9.83 11.17
N GLU A 319 33.02 8.65 11.23
CA GLU A 319 34.48 8.52 11.32
C GLU A 319 35.23 9.16 10.14
N ILE A 320 34.60 9.22 8.97
CA ILE A 320 35.16 9.85 7.76
C ILE A 320 34.67 11.29 7.54
N GLY A 321 34.01 11.88 8.54
CA GLY A 321 33.67 13.31 8.58
C GLY A 321 32.25 13.67 8.12
N TYR A 322 31.33 12.72 7.93
CA TYR A 322 29.92 13.05 7.72
C TYR A 322 29.29 13.57 9.03
N PRO A 323 28.44 14.61 8.98
CA PRO A 323 27.60 14.97 10.11
C PRO A 323 26.70 13.79 10.51
N GLU A 324 26.46 13.60 11.81
CA GLU A 324 25.73 12.45 12.37
C GLU A 324 24.32 12.30 11.74
N GLU A 325 23.61 13.42 11.56
CA GLU A 325 22.28 13.43 10.95
C GLU A 325 22.30 12.96 9.49
N THR A 326 23.23 13.47 8.68
CA THR A 326 23.42 13.07 7.29
C THR A 326 23.86 11.59 7.21
N ALA A 327 24.76 11.16 8.08
CA ALA A 327 25.20 9.77 8.15
C ALA A 327 24.03 8.81 8.42
N LEU A 328 23.16 9.17 9.36
CA LEU A 328 21.96 8.38 9.68
C LEU A 328 20.94 8.39 8.53
N GLN A 329 20.78 9.50 7.82
CA GLN A 329 19.92 9.59 6.64
C GLN A 329 20.41 8.66 5.51
N VAL A 330 21.71 8.66 5.22
CA VAL A 330 22.31 7.78 4.20
C VAL A 330 22.18 6.31 4.60
N ALA A 331 22.37 5.99 5.89
CA ALA A 331 22.15 4.63 6.41
C ALA A 331 20.71 4.16 6.20
N ASN A 332 19.75 5.00 6.56
CA ASN A 332 18.32 4.76 6.38
C ASN A 332 17.91 4.63 4.90
N GLY A 333 18.56 5.36 4.00
CA GLY A 333 18.38 5.21 2.56
C GLY A 333 18.91 3.89 2.00
N SER A 334 19.79 3.22 2.76
CA SER A 334 20.51 2.01 2.34
C SER A 334 20.00 0.73 3.01
N THR A 335 18.94 0.79 3.83
CA THR A 335 18.44 -0.39 4.55
C THR A 335 17.78 -1.40 3.64
N TYR A 336 16.99 -0.93 2.66
CA TYR A 336 16.32 -1.83 1.72
C TYR A 336 17.34 -2.57 0.84
N TRP A 337 17.18 -3.90 0.73
CA TRP A 337 18.11 -4.75 -0.01
C TRP A 337 17.41 -5.76 -0.93
N GLY A 338 16.10 -5.60 -1.15
CA GLY A 338 15.35 -6.44 -2.07
C GLY A 338 15.59 -6.12 -3.54
N PRO A 339 14.97 -6.88 -4.45
CA PRO A 339 15.18 -6.74 -5.89
C PRO A 339 14.52 -5.51 -6.51
N GLN A 340 13.61 -4.83 -5.81
CA GLN A 340 12.98 -3.62 -6.33
C GLN A 340 14.00 -2.46 -6.41
N PRO A 341 13.78 -1.45 -7.25
CA PRO A 341 14.62 -0.25 -7.26
C PRO A 341 14.60 0.52 -5.93
N GLY A 342 13.51 0.37 -5.18
CA GLY A 342 13.29 0.94 -3.86
C GLY A 342 11.83 0.76 -3.44
N THR A 343 11.55 0.94 -2.15
CA THR A 343 10.21 0.86 -1.58
C THR A 343 10.04 1.85 -0.43
N SER A 344 8.85 2.39 -0.22
CA SER A 344 8.55 3.25 0.94
C SER A 344 8.39 2.44 2.22
N GLY A 345 8.19 1.13 2.12
CA GLY A 345 8.07 0.24 3.27
C GLY A 345 7.62 -1.18 2.90
N PRO A 346 7.56 -2.10 3.87
CA PRO A 346 7.13 -3.46 3.66
C PRO A 346 5.61 -3.57 3.61
N VAL A 347 5.11 -4.61 2.95
CA VAL A 347 3.72 -5.05 3.12
C VAL A 347 3.70 -6.06 4.26
N TYR A 348 3.39 -5.59 5.47
CA TYR A 348 3.29 -6.43 6.67
C TYR A 348 1.84 -6.52 7.15
N LEU A 349 1.33 -7.74 7.29
CA LEU A 349 -0.07 -8.03 7.60
C LEU A 349 -0.33 -8.29 9.10
N GLY A 350 0.71 -8.33 9.92
CA GLY A 350 0.63 -8.62 11.36
C GLY A 350 0.92 -10.10 11.68
N ALA A 351 1.86 -10.35 12.59
CA ALA A 351 2.26 -11.70 12.99
C ALA A 351 1.11 -12.46 13.66
N VAL A 352 0.28 -11.75 14.45
CA VAL A 352 -0.93 -12.32 15.06
C VAL A 352 -1.96 -12.70 14.00
N ILE A 353 -2.11 -11.88 12.96
CA ILE A 353 -3.08 -12.11 11.88
C ILE A 353 -2.64 -13.30 11.01
N VAL A 354 -1.34 -13.42 10.73
CA VAL A 354 -0.80 -14.59 10.02
C VAL A 354 -0.98 -15.87 10.84
N LEU A 355 -0.76 -15.82 12.17
CA LEU A 355 -1.08 -16.96 13.05
C LEU A 355 -2.57 -17.35 12.96
N LEU A 356 -3.48 -16.37 13.04
CA LEU A 356 -4.91 -16.61 12.88
C LEU A 356 -5.23 -17.18 11.50
N PHE A 357 -4.57 -16.71 10.44
CA PHE A 357 -4.71 -17.27 9.10
C PHE A 357 -4.36 -18.76 9.06
N ILE A 358 -3.22 -19.14 9.65
CA ILE A 358 -2.78 -20.55 9.72
C ILE A 358 -3.77 -21.41 10.51
N ILE A 359 -4.28 -20.93 11.66
CA ILE A 359 -5.32 -21.64 12.40
C ILE A 359 -6.60 -21.75 11.56
N GLY A 360 -6.95 -20.70 10.81
CA GLY A 360 -8.06 -20.64 9.87
C GLY A 360 -8.04 -21.77 8.84
N LEU A 361 -6.87 -22.08 8.27
CA LEU A 361 -6.70 -23.16 7.29
C LEU A 361 -7.13 -24.54 7.82
N PHE A 362 -7.00 -24.78 9.13
CA PHE A 362 -7.37 -26.07 9.73
C PHE A 362 -8.78 -26.09 10.34
N THR A 363 -9.36 -24.91 10.60
CA THR A 363 -10.65 -24.75 11.29
C THR A 363 -11.80 -24.53 10.32
N ILE A 364 -11.67 -23.57 9.40
CA ILE A 364 -12.75 -23.12 8.53
C ILE A 364 -13.03 -24.19 7.48
N ARG A 365 -14.31 -24.57 7.34
CA ARG A 365 -14.76 -25.58 6.35
C ARG A 365 -15.81 -25.06 5.39
N SER A 366 -16.17 -23.78 5.51
CA SER A 366 -17.11 -23.14 4.58
C SER A 366 -16.44 -22.86 3.24
N TRP A 367 -17.26 -22.60 2.22
CA TRP A 367 -16.79 -22.16 0.91
C TRP A 367 -15.95 -20.88 0.97
N HIS A 368 -16.07 -20.09 2.06
CA HIS A 368 -15.27 -18.90 2.28
C HIS A 368 -13.76 -19.19 2.32
N LEU A 369 -13.36 -20.34 2.86
CA LEU A 369 -11.95 -20.74 2.87
C LEU A 369 -11.36 -20.76 1.44
N GLY A 370 -12.12 -21.31 0.50
CA GLY A 370 -11.66 -21.52 -0.87
C GLY A 370 -11.29 -20.20 -1.55
N TRP A 371 -12.22 -19.25 -1.60
CA TRP A 371 -11.94 -17.96 -2.26
C TRP A 371 -10.92 -17.11 -1.51
N ILE A 372 -10.89 -17.15 -0.17
CA ILE A 372 -9.91 -16.38 0.63
C ILE A 372 -8.49 -16.85 0.30
N VAL A 373 -8.26 -18.16 0.30
CA VAL A 373 -6.95 -18.74 -0.01
C VAL A 373 -6.59 -18.51 -1.48
N THR A 374 -7.52 -18.77 -2.41
CA THR A 374 -7.29 -18.55 -3.85
C THR A 374 -6.98 -17.09 -4.16
N ALA A 375 -7.75 -16.13 -3.63
CA ALA A 375 -7.50 -14.71 -3.85
C ALA A 375 -6.18 -14.26 -3.22
N SER A 376 -5.86 -14.71 -2.00
CA SER A 376 -4.58 -14.41 -1.35
C SER A 376 -3.39 -14.88 -2.18
N LEU A 377 -3.42 -16.15 -2.63
CA LEU A 377 -2.36 -16.72 -3.45
C LEU A 377 -2.26 -16.01 -4.80
N PHE A 378 -3.39 -15.72 -5.43
CA PHE A 378 -3.43 -15.00 -6.71
C PHE A 378 -2.83 -13.60 -6.57
N GLY A 379 -3.16 -12.85 -5.52
CA GLY A 379 -2.58 -11.53 -5.24
C GLY A 379 -1.07 -11.56 -4.98
N ILE A 380 -0.57 -12.59 -4.28
CA ILE A 380 0.88 -12.79 -4.06
C ILE A 380 1.59 -13.11 -5.39
N ILE A 381 1.02 -14.00 -6.21
CA ILE A 381 1.57 -14.36 -7.53
C ILE A 381 1.60 -13.16 -8.46
N LEU A 382 0.53 -12.35 -8.48
CA LEU A 382 0.50 -11.11 -9.23
C LEU A 382 1.60 -10.14 -8.76
N ALA A 383 1.80 -10.04 -7.44
CA ALA A 383 2.82 -9.16 -6.88
C ALA A 383 4.23 -9.55 -7.30
N TRP A 384 4.51 -10.84 -7.51
CA TRP A 384 5.83 -11.31 -7.93
C TRP A 384 6.28 -10.77 -9.29
N GLY A 385 5.35 -10.36 -10.15
CA GLY A 385 5.68 -9.70 -11.41
C GLY A 385 6.71 -10.46 -12.25
N ASN A 386 7.81 -9.79 -12.62
CA ASN A 386 8.89 -10.40 -13.41
C ASN A 386 9.70 -11.47 -12.66
N HIS A 387 9.53 -11.64 -11.35
CA HIS A 387 10.10 -12.78 -10.64
C HIS A 387 9.30 -14.08 -10.86
N PHE A 388 8.12 -14.00 -11.48
CA PHE A 388 7.38 -15.14 -12.00
C PHE A 388 6.75 -14.83 -13.36
N GLU A 389 7.62 -14.63 -14.35
CA GLU A 389 7.27 -14.16 -15.70
C GLU A 389 6.22 -15.03 -16.41
N ALA A 390 6.29 -16.35 -16.27
CA ALA A 390 5.41 -17.28 -16.98
C ALA A 390 3.92 -16.98 -16.73
N VAL A 391 3.54 -16.67 -15.49
CA VAL A 391 2.17 -16.31 -15.14
C VAL A 391 1.91 -14.82 -15.38
N ASN A 392 2.84 -13.96 -14.96
CA ASN A 392 2.62 -12.52 -14.99
C ASN A 392 2.63 -11.92 -16.39
N TYR A 393 3.48 -12.40 -17.30
CA TYR A 393 3.47 -11.96 -18.69
C TYR A 393 2.26 -12.50 -19.43
N PHE A 394 1.83 -13.75 -19.15
CA PHE A 394 0.57 -14.27 -19.68
C PHE A 394 -0.62 -13.38 -19.24
N LEU A 395 -0.70 -13.03 -17.96
CA LEU A 395 -1.76 -12.14 -17.48
C LEU A 395 -1.62 -10.73 -18.07
N PHE A 396 -0.41 -10.20 -18.22
CA PHE A 396 -0.18 -8.90 -18.86
C PHE A 396 -0.68 -8.86 -20.29
N ASP A 397 -0.39 -9.90 -21.06
CA ASP A 397 -0.70 -9.94 -22.49
C ASP A 397 -2.19 -10.26 -22.76
N TYR A 398 -2.84 -11.06 -21.91
CA TYR A 398 -4.20 -11.55 -22.16
C TYR A 398 -5.29 -11.06 -21.20
N LEU A 399 -4.95 -10.66 -19.97
CA LEU A 399 -5.96 -10.20 -19.02
C LEU A 399 -6.45 -8.79 -19.41
N PRO A 400 -7.76 -8.57 -19.63
CA PRO A 400 -8.26 -7.30 -20.13
C PRO A 400 -7.84 -6.11 -19.26
N PHE A 401 -7.40 -5.03 -19.92
CA PHE A 401 -6.89 -3.79 -19.29
C PHE A 401 -5.64 -3.93 -18.41
N TYR A 402 -5.17 -5.15 -18.09
CA TYR A 402 -4.06 -5.33 -17.15
C TYR A 402 -2.75 -4.73 -17.66
N LYS A 403 -2.52 -4.74 -18.99
CA LYS A 403 -1.37 -4.08 -19.65
C LYS A 403 -1.26 -2.55 -19.48
N LYS A 404 -2.23 -1.92 -18.83
CA LYS A 404 -2.24 -0.47 -18.53
C LYS A 404 -1.76 -0.14 -17.11
N PHE A 405 -1.48 -1.16 -16.30
CA PHE A 405 -1.09 -1.04 -14.91
C PHE A 405 0.41 -1.29 -14.72
N ARG A 406 1.00 -0.63 -13.72
CA ARG A 406 2.40 -0.76 -13.33
C ARG A 406 2.51 -1.15 -11.86
N ALA A 407 3.71 -1.51 -11.42
CA ALA A 407 4.00 -1.84 -10.03
C ALA A 407 3.13 -2.99 -9.48
N PRO A 408 3.46 -4.23 -9.87
CA PRO A 408 2.73 -5.43 -9.47
C PRO A 408 2.58 -5.57 -7.96
N THR A 409 3.51 -5.04 -7.15
CA THR A 409 3.44 -5.02 -5.68
C THR A 409 2.13 -4.48 -5.12
N MET A 410 1.43 -3.59 -5.83
CA MET A 410 0.11 -3.11 -5.42
C MET A 410 -0.95 -4.22 -5.34
N ALA A 411 -0.75 -5.37 -5.99
CA ALA A 411 -1.65 -6.52 -5.89
C ALA A 411 -1.74 -7.09 -4.46
N LEU A 412 -0.78 -6.75 -3.58
CA LEU A 412 -0.78 -7.20 -2.18
C LEU A 412 -1.91 -6.62 -1.32
N VAL A 413 -2.68 -5.65 -1.82
CA VAL A 413 -3.95 -5.24 -1.19
C VAL A 413 -4.99 -6.37 -1.16
N ILE A 414 -4.87 -7.34 -2.08
CA ILE A 414 -5.71 -8.54 -2.12
C ILE A 414 -5.48 -9.42 -0.89
N PRO A 415 -4.26 -9.93 -0.63
CA PRO A 415 -3.99 -10.70 0.58
C PRO A 415 -4.21 -9.87 1.85
N GLN A 416 -3.97 -8.55 1.86
CA GLN A 416 -4.31 -7.69 3.02
C GLN A 416 -5.78 -7.84 3.44
N LEU A 417 -6.72 -7.71 2.50
CA LEU A 417 -8.15 -7.89 2.79
C LEU A 417 -8.45 -9.34 3.19
N CYS A 418 -7.93 -10.31 2.44
CA CYS A 418 -8.23 -11.73 2.63
C CYS A 418 -7.73 -12.25 3.98
N PHE A 419 -6.56 -11.82 4.44
CA PHE A 419 -6.00 -12.21 5.73
C PHE A 419 -6.82 -11.67 6.90
N ALA A 420 -7.26 -10.41 6.82
CA ALA A 420 -8.15 -9.84 7.83
C ALA A 420 -9.52 -10.57 7.87
N VAL A 421 -10.07 -10.95 6.71
CA VAL A 421 -11.31 -11.74 6.63
C VAL A 421 -11.12 -13.14 7.22
N MET A 422 -10.00 -13.81 6.90
CA MET A 422 -9.66 -15.11 7.48
C MET A 422 -9.55 -15.03 9.00
N ALA A 423 -8.90 -14.00 9.53
CA ALA A 423 -8.78 -13.78 10.97
C ALA A 423 -10.16 -13.62 11.62
N ALA A 424 -11.09 -12.89 10.99
CA ALA A 424 -12.46 -12.75 11.49
C ALA A 424 -13.17 -14.11 11.62
N PHE A 425 -13.15 -14.93 10.56
CA PHE A 425 -13.74 -16.27 10.61
C PHE A 425 -13.05 -17.19 11.63
N THR A 426 -11.72 -17.11 11.72
CA THR A 426 -10.95 -17.93 12.65
C THR A 426 -11.31 -17.61 14.10
N LEU A 427 -11.38 -16.33 14.45
CA LEU A 427 -11.79 -15.89 15.79
C LEU A 427 -13.24 -16.30 16.10
N GLN A 428 -14.13 -16.22 15.09
CA GLN A 428 -15.51 -16.67 15.23
C GLN A 428 -15.58 -18.17 15.54
N GLU A 429 -14.81 -18.99 14.84
CA GLU A 429 -14.71 -20.42 15.13
C GLU A 429 -14.11 -20.68 16.52
N ILE A 430 -12.97 -20.06 16.85
CA ILE A 430 -12.29 -20.24 18.14
C ILE A 430 -13.25 -19.98 19.30
N PHE A 431 -13.89 -18.81 19.32
CA PHE A 431 -14.63 -18.37 20.52
C PHE A 431 -16.08 -18.81 20.57
N PHE A 432 -16.70 -19.16 19.43
CA PHE A 432 -18.13 -19.38 19.35
C PHE A 432 -18.56 -20.70 18.68
N SER A 433 -17.63 -21.52 18.18
CA SER A 433 -17.98 -22.87 17.73
C SER A 433 -18.23 -23.83 18.90
N LYS A 434 -19.08 -24.83 18.70
CA LYS A 434 -19.39 -25.88 19.69
C LYS A 434 -18.51 -27.13 19.52
N ARG A 435 -17.24 -26.95 19.14
CA ARG A 435 -16.31 -28.08 18.98
C ARG A 435 -15.83 -28.59 20.34
N GLU A 436 -15.55 -29.88 20.40
CA GLU A 436 -14.98 -30.47 21.59
C GLU A 436 -13.54 -30.01 21.82
N LYS A 437 -13.15 -29.92 23.09
CA LYS A 437 -11.78 -29.56 23.50
C LYS A 437 -10.71 -30.43 22.83
N ALA A 438 -10.96 -31.73 22.71
CA ALA A 438 -10.02 -32.67 22.08
C ALA A 438 -9.80 -32.34 20.59
N GLU A 439 -10.83 -31.89 19.88
CA GLU A 439 -10.73 -31.45 18.50
C GLU A 439 -9.89 -30.17 18.40
N TRP A 440 -10.15 -29.18 19.25
CA TRP A 440 -9.36 -27.94 19.29
C TRP A 440 -7.89 -28.19 19.59
N ILE A 441 -7.56 -29.11 20.49
CA ILE A 441 -6.17 -29.49 20.77
C ILE A 441 -5.49 -30.06 19.52
N LYS A 442 -6.19 -30.89 18.73
CA LYS A 442 -5.65 -31.43 17.46
C LYS A 442 -5.41 -30.32 16.44
N ILE A 443 -6.36 -29.38 16.30
CA ILE A 443 -6.23 -28.23 15.40
C ILE A 443 -5.04 -27.36 15.82
N LEU A 444 -4.96 -26.98 17.09
CA LEU A 444 -3.88 -26.16 17.62
C LEU A 444 -2.52 -26.87 17.48
N LYS A 445 -2.44 -28.19 17.66
CA LYS A 445 -1.21 -28.95 17.41
C LYS A 445 -0.77 -28.82 15.95
N ARG A 446 -1.68 -28.99 14.98
CA ARG A 446 -1.38 -28.84 13.55
C ARG A 446 -0.98 -27.41 13.19
N ALA A 447 -1.74 -26.43 13.68
CA ALA A 447 -1.43 -25.02 13.48
C ALA A 447 -0.09 -24.63 14.13
N GLY A 448 0.21 -25.16 15.30
CA GLY A 448 1.49 -24.96 16.01
C GLY A 448 2.66 -25.56 15.24
N ILE A 449 2.51 -26.75 14.65
CA ILE A 449 3.53 -27.35 13.77
C ILE A 449 3.73 -26.47 12.52
N ALA A 450 2.64 -26.06 11.85
CA ALA A 450 2.74 -25.21 10.66
C ALA A 450 3.38 -23.83 10.98
N THR A 451 3.02 -23.24 12.10
CA THR A 451 3.60 -21.97 12.57
C THR A 451 5.07 -22.15 12.96
N GLY A 452 5.41 -23.24 13.64
CA GLY A 452 6.79 -23.59 13.98
C GLY A 452 7.66 -23.82 12.75
N ALA A 453 7.12 -24.47 11.71
CA ALA A 453 7.79 -24.62 10.43
C ALA A 453 8.03 -23.26 9.74
N LEU A 454 7.05 -22.35 9.79
CA LEU A 454 7.21 -20.98 9.27
C LEU A 454 8.30 -20.20 10.03
N ILE A 455 8.33 -20.29 11.36
CA ILE A 455 9.41 -19.69 12.18
C ILE A 455 10.77 -20.32 11.84
N ALA A 456 10.82 -21.64 11.61
CA ALA A 456 12.05 -22.31 11.19
C ALA A 456 12.53 -21.82 9.81
N VAL A 457 11.61 -21.54 8.87
CA VAL A 457 11.95 -20.91 7.58
C VAL A 457 12.52 -19.51 7.78
N LEU A 458 11.95 -18.68 8.66
CA LEU A 458 12.50 -17.36 8.99
C LEU A 458 13.89 -17.45 9.63
N LEU A 459 14.09 -18.40 10.56
CA LEU A 459 15.41 -18.66 11.16
C LEU A 459 16.44 -19.16 10.13
N ALA A 460 16.03 -20.05 9.23
CA ALA A 460 16.87 -20.54 8.15
C ALA A 460 17.25 -19.42 7.17
N PHE A 461 16.30 -18.52 6.87
CA PHE A 461 16.57 -17.33 6.09
C PHE A 461 17.58 -16.42 6.80
N TYR A 462 17.39 -16.13 8.09
CA TYR A 462 18.36 -15.34 8.87
C TYR A 462 19.77 -15.93 8.85
N ALA A 463 19.88 -17.27 8.94
CA ALA A 463 21.16 -17.95 8.97
C ALA A 463 21.86 -18.01 7.60
N THR A 464 21.10 -18.01 6.50
CA THR A 464 21.63 -18.23 5.14
C THR A 464 21.62 -16.98 4.25
N ALA A 465 20.82 -15.96 4.58
CA ALA A 465 20.77 -14.72 3.81
C ALA A 465 22.10 -13.94 3.89
N SER A 466 22.53 -13.42 2.75
CA SER A 466 23.71 -12.55 2.67
C SER A 466 23.45 -11.14 3.19
N PHE A 467 22.18 -10.72 3.29
CA PHE A 467 21.76 -9.34 3.58
C PHE A 467 22.35 -8.31 2.59
N SER A 468 22.80 -8.76 1.42
CA SER A 468 23.35 -7.91 0.38
C SER A 468 22.30 -7.55 -0.66
N GLY A 469 22.24 -6.28 -1.03
CA GLY A 469 21.26 -5.71 -1.96
C GLY A 469 21.88 -5.23 -3.27
N ASN A 470 21.02 -4.95 -4.26
CA ASN A 470 21.44 -4.47 -5.58
C ASN A 470 22.23 -3.15 -5.54
N SER A 471 21.97 -2.29 -4.54
CA SER A 471 22.67 -1.02 -4.34
C SER A 471 24.06 -1.16 -3.73
N ASP A 472 24.42 -2.33 -3.17
CA ASP A 472 25.69 -2.50 -2.46
C ASP A 472 26.91 -2.43 -3.38
N ALA A 473 26.77 -2.83 -4.64
CA ALA A 473 27.82 -2.70 -5.64
C ALA A 473 28.15 -1.23 -5.91
N GLY A 474 27.12 -0.39 -6.08
CA GLY A 474 27.29 1.05 -6.26
C GLY A 474 27.84 1.72 -4.99
N LEU A 475 27.39 1.31 -3.81
CA LEU A 475 27.98 1.77 -2.54
C LEU A 475 29.48 1.45 -2.48
N ARG A 476 29.87 0.21 -2.80
CA ARG A 476 31.28 -0.22 -2.83
C ARG A 476 32.09 0.62 -3.80
N GLU A 477 31.58 0.84 -5.01
CA GLU A 477 32.24 1.65 -6.02
C GLU A 477 32.41 3.10 -5.56
N ASN A 478 31.36 3.71 -5.00
CA ASN A 478 31.39 5.09 -4.51
C ASN A 478 32.45 5.30 -3.42
N PHE A 479 32.50 4.42 -2.41
CA PHE A 479 33.49 4.54 -1.33
C PHE A 479 34.92 4.23 -1.81
N SER A 480 35.07 3.27 -2.73
CA SER A 480 36.37 3.00 -3.36
C SER A 480 36.87 4.21 -4.14
N ASN A 481 36.01 4.82 -4.95
CA ASN A 481 36.33 6.01 -5.74
C ASN A 481 36.63 7.22 -4.85
N MET A 482 35.91 7.39 -3.74
CA MET A 482 36.18 8.46 -2.78
C MET A 482 37.61 8.34 -2.19
N MET A 483 38.02 7.14 -1.78
CA MET A 483 39.38 6.91 -1.26
C MET A 483 40.45 7.10 -2.34
N LEU A 484 40.21 6.60 -3.55
CA LEU A 484 41.13 6.79 -4.69
C LEU A 484 41.25 8.27 -5.08
N GLN A 485 40.17 9.04 -5.03
CA GLN A 485 40.18 10.47 -5.32
C GLN A 485 40.97 11.25 -4.26
N GLN A 486 40.89 10.85 -2.99
CA GLN A 486 41.72 11.41 -1.93
C GLN A 486 43.21 11.10 -2.15
N ALA A 487 43.55 9.88 -2.58
CA ALA A 487 44.93 9.51 -2.92
C ALA A 487 45.47 10.26 -4.16
N MET A 488 44.61 10.54 -5.15
CA MET A 488 44.97 11.33 -6.33
C MET A 488 45.27 12.80 -5.98
N ARG A 489 44.59 13.36 -4.97
CA ARG A 489 44.87 14.72 -4.47
C ARG A 489 46.26 14.85 -3.82
N SER A 490 46.85 13.75 -3.34
CA SER A 490 48.24 13.72 -2.88
C SER A 490 49.29 13.59 -4.01
N GLY A 491 48.88 13.62 -5.28
CA GLY A 491 49.79 13.74 -6.43
C GLY A 491 50.41 12.42 -6.92
N GLN A 492 49.93 11.26 -6.47
CA GLN A 492 50.37 9.94 -6.95
C GLN A 492 49.24 9.21 -7.68
N GLN A 493 49.55 8.58 -8.83
CA GLN A 493 48.63 7.63 -9.47
C GLN A 493 48.50 6.38 -8.59
N PRO A 494 47.28 5.91 -8.28
CA PRO A 494 47.08 4.78 -7.37
C PRO A 494 47.61 3.48 -8.00
N GLY A 495 48.68 2.94 -7.41
CA GLY A 495 49.20 1.62 -7.73
C GLY A 495 48.25 0.48 -7.29
N PRO A 496 48.56 -0.79 -7.62
CA PRO A 496 47.73 -1.94 -7.27
C PRO A 496 47.41 -2.07 -5.77
N GLU A 497 48.35 -1.66 -4.90
CA GLU A 497 48.16 -1.67 -3.44
C GLU A 497 47.11 -0.65 -2.98
N ALA A 498 47.12 0.56 -3.55
CA ALA A 498 46.14 1.60 -3.24
C ALA A 498 44.72 1.20 -3.69
N GLN A 499 44.61 0.47 -4.81
CA GLN A 499 43.34 -0.08 -5.27
C GLN A 499 42.81 -1.17 -4.33
N MET A 500 43.68 -2.06 -3.84
CA MET A 500 43.29 -3.08 -2.84
C MET A 500 42.85 -2.45 -1.51
N GLN A 501 43.55 -1.41 -1.04
CA GLN A 501 43.16 -0.67 0.16
C GLN A 501 41.80 0.02 -0.02
N ALA A 502 41.57 0.66 -1.17
CA ALA A 502 40.27 1.27 -1.49
C ALA A 502 39.12 0.26 -1.52
N GLN A 503 39.36 -0.95 -2.05
CA GLN A 503 38.39 -2.03 -2.04
C GLN A 503 38.10 -2.55 -0.62
N GLN A 504 39.12 -2.71 0.23
CA GLN A 504 38.96 -3.14 1.63
C GLN A 504 38.24 -2.07 2.48
N PHE A 505 38.58 -0.81 2.26
CA PHE A 505 37.88 0.31 2.87
C PHE A 505 36.40 0.29 2.49
N ALA A 506 36.10 0.19 1.19
CA ALA A 506 34.74 0.12 0.67
C ALA A 506 33.97 -1.12 1.14
N SER A 507 34.61 -2.29 1.22
CA SER A 507 33.96 -3.50 1.76
C SER A 507 33.57 -3.31 3.21
N GLY A 508 34.39 -2.63 4.01
CA GLY A 508 34.07 -2.33 5.41
C GLY A 508 32.80 -1.49 5.59
N PHE A 509 32.42 -0.65 4.61
CA PHE A 509 31.14 0.07 4.60
C PHE A 509 29.97 -0.84 4.21
N VAL A 510 30.16 -1.69 3.19
CA VAL A 510 29.15 -2.68 2.80
C VAL A 510 28.87 -3.68 3.93
N ASP A 511 29.89 -4.14 4.64
CA ASP A 511 29.76 -5.06 5.76
C ASP A 511 28.97 -4.40 6.92
N ALA A 512 29.21 -3.11 7.18
CA ALA A 512 28.51 -2.37 8.22
C ALA A 512 27.01 -2.19 7.93
N ILE A 513 26.62 -1.91 6.68
CA ILE A 513 25.20 -1.83 6.32
C ILE A 513 24.54 -3.21 6.32
N GLN A 514 25.26 -4.27 5.96
CA GLN A 514 24.79 -5.65 6.07
C GLN A 514 24.56 -6.05 7.54
N GLU A 515 25.42 -5.62 8.45
CA GLU A 515 25.25 -5.82 9.90
C GLU A 515 24.00 -5.10 10.42
N ASP A 516 23.76 -3.86 10.00
CA ASP A 516 22.54 -3.13 10.36
C ASP A 516 21.28 -3.85 9.87
N ARG A 517 21.26 -4.30 8.61
CA ARG A 517 20.15 -5.10 8.03
C ARG A 517 19.91 -6.39 8.81
N LYS A 518 20.97 -7.11 9.16
CA LYS A 518 20.91 -8.35 9.95
C LYS A 518 20.38 -8.10 11.37
N SER A 519 20.82 -7.02 12.01
CA SER A 519 20.35 -6.60 13.33
C SER A 519 18.86 -6.22 13.32
N MET A 520 18.41 -5.48 12.30
CA MET A 520 17.00 -5.15 12.10
C MET A 520 16.15 -6.42 11.97
N TYR A 521 16.56 -7.36 11.12
CA TYR A 521 15.89 -8.64 10.95
C TYR A 521 15.76 -9.38 12.29
N LEU A 522 16.86 -9.52 13.04
CA LEU A 522 16.85 -10.26 14.30
C LEU A 522 15.88 -9.64 15.32
N LYS A 523 15.88 -8.31 15.46
CA LYS A 523 14.99 -7.57 16.37
C LYS A 523 13.51 -7.87 16.10
N ASP A 524 13.10 -7.77 14.84
CA ASP A 524 11.71 -8.05 14.47
C ASP A 524 11.37 -9.54 14.51
N MET A 525 12.35 -10.44 14.35
CA MET A 525 12.09 -11.87 14.41
C MET A 525 11.79 -12.29 15.86
N LEU A 526 12.56 -11.75 16.81
CA LEU A 526 12.31 -11.94 18.24
C LEU A 526 10.93 -11.38 18.63
N ARG A 527 10.64 -10.14 18.22
CA ARG A 527 9.34 -9.50 18.46
C ARG A 527 8.18 -10.36 17.93
N ASN A 528 8.24 -10.79 16.68
CA ASN A 528 7.17 -11.54 16.04
C ASN A 528 7.01 -12.93 16.68
N THR A 529 8.11 -13.59 17.04
CA THR A 529 8.09 -14.88 17.75
C THR A 529 7.41 -14.76 19.10
N VAL A 530 7.70 -13.69 19.87
CA VAL A 530 7.05 -13.42 21.16
C VAL A 530 5.55 -13.15 20.98
N LEU A 531 5.17 -12.31 20.02
CA LEU A 531 3.76 -11.99 19.76
C LEU A 531 2.95 -13.23 19.32
N ILE A 532 3.52 -14.07 18.46
CA ILE A 532 2.94 -15.35 18.04
C ILE A 532 2.81 -16.30 19.23
N GLY A 533 3.87 -16.45 20.02
CA GLY A 533 3.88 -17.32 21.20
C GLY A 533 2.83 -16.92 22.24
N LEU A 534 2.74 -15.63 22.56
CA LEU A 534 1.74 -15.09 23.49
C LEU A 534 0.32 -15.29 22.97
N SER A 535 0.09 -15.02 21.68
CA SER A 535 -1.24 -15.20 21.06
C SER A 535 -1.65 -16.67 21.02
N PHE A 536 -0.73 -17.56 20.65
CA PHE A 536 -0.97 -19.00 20.64
C PHE A 536 -1.24 -19.54 22.05
N LEU A 537 -0.44 -19.13 23.03
CA LEU A 537 -0.63 -19.50 24.44
C LEU A 537 -2.00 -19.02 24.95
N LEU A 538 -2.40 -17.79 24.65
CA LEU A 538 -3.69 -17.24 25.06
C LEU A 538 -4.86 -18.02 24.45
N ILE A 539 -4.80 -18.35 23.15
CA ILE A 539 -5.80 -19.19 22.48
C ILE A 539 -5.85 -20.58 23.13
N TRP A 540 -4.69 -21.18 23.40
CA TRP A 540 -4.61 -22.48 24.07
C TRP A 540 -5.22 -22.43 25.48
N LEU A 541 -4.89 -21.41 26.29
CA LEU A 541 -5.46 -21.23 27.63
C LEU A 541 -6.99 -21.05 27.60
N PHE A 542 -7.50 -20.32 26.61
CA PHE A 542 -8.94 -20.21 26.37
C PHE A 542 -9.55 -21.58 26.06
N VAL A 543 -8.99 -22.36 25.13
CA VAL A 543 -9.44 -23.73 24.80
C VAL A 543 -9.37 -24.68 26.02
N GLN A 544 -8.40 -24.47 26.91
CA GLN A 544 -8.31 -25.22 28.16
C GLN A 544 -9.40 -24.86 29.18
N GLY A 545 -10.18 -23.80 28.95
CA GLY A 545 -11.18 -23.27 29.88
C GLY A 545 -10.58 -22.39 30.98
N LYS A 546 -9.30 -22.00 30.88
CA LYS A 546 -8.60 -21.20 31.91
C LYS A 546 -8.83 -19.69 31.77
N VAL A 547 -9.27 -19.24 30.59
CA VAL A 547 -9.51 -17.82 30.29
C VAL A 547 -10.91 -17.68 29.67
N LYS A 548 -11.65 -16.63 30.07
CA LYS A 548 -12.97 -16.34 29.50
C LYS A 548 -12.83 -15.76 28.09
N SER A 549 -13.78 -16.05 27.21
CA SER A 549 -13.78 -15.59 25.80
C SER A 549 -13.62 -14.07 25.67
N GLY A 550 -14.33 -13.29 26.48
CA GLY A 550 -14.25 -11.82 26.45
C GLY A 550 -12.85 -11.30 26.76
N LEU A 551 -12.19 -11.84 27.79
CA LEU A 551 -10.83 -11.46 28.16
C LEU A 551 -9.82 -11.89 27.09
N ALA A 552 -9.93 -13.12 26.59
CA ALA A 552 -9.05 -13.62 25.53
C ALA A 552 -9.17 -12.79 24.25
N LEU A 553 -10.40 -12.45 23.81
CA LEU A 553 -10.62 -11.65 22.62
C LEU A 553 -10.10 -10.21 22.79
N ALA A 554 -10.34 -9.59 23.96
CA ALA A 554 -9.81 -8.26 24.27
C ALA A 554 -8.27 -8.25 24.27
N SER A 555 -7.64 -9.22 24.92
CA SER A 555 -6.18 -9.36 24.94
C SER A 555 -5.60 -9.61 23.54
N LEU A 556 -6.22 -10.46 22.72
CA LEU A 556 -5.80 -10.64 21.32
C LEU A 556 -5.94 -9.35 20.50
N THR A 557 -7.00 -8.58 20.74
CA THR A 557 -7.20 -7.29 20.08
C THR A 557 -6.07 -6.33 20.43
N VAL A 558 -5.70 -6.24 21.71
CA VAL A 558 -4.58 -5.42 22.17
C VAL A 558 -3.25 -5.90 21.59
N ILE A 559 -2.93 -7.20 21.68
CA ILE A 559 -1.68 -7.76 21.15
C ILE A 559 -1.57 -7.52 19.64
N SER A 560 -2.64 -7.77 18.88
CA SER A 560 -2.67 -7.52 17.43
C SER A 560 -2.57 -6.04 17.08
N SER A 561 -3.15 -5.16 17.89
CA SER A 561 -3.07 -3.71 17.66
C SER A 561 -1.68 -3.18 17.99
N LEU A 562 -1.06 -3.62 19.09
CA LEU A 562 0.33 -3.29 19.43
C LEU A 562 1.30 -3.81 18.37
N ASP A 563 0.98 -4.96 17.76
CA ASP A 563 1.73 -5.48 16.64
C ASP A 563 1.68 -4.52 15.44
N LEU A 564 0.48 -4.26 14.92
CA LEU A 564 0.34 -3.48 13.69
C LEU A 564 0.65 -2.01 13.88
N LEU A 565 0.12 -1.36 14.91
CA LEU A 565 0.42 0.06 15.21
C LEU A 565 1.89 0.27 15.56
N GLY A 566 2.54 -0.71 16.18
CA GLY A 566 3.97 -0.63 16.49
C GLY A 566 4.85 -0.58 15.24
N ILE A 567 4.46 -1.28 14.16
CA ILE A 567 5.16 -1.21 12.88
C ILE A 567 4.69 0.01 12.06
N ALA A 568 3.39 0.29 12.06
CA ALA A 568 2.80 1.46 11.39
C ALA A 568 3.48 2.78 11.83
N ASN A 569 3.73 2.94 13.14
CA ASN A 569 4.43 4.07 13.73
C ASN A 569 5.92 4.19 13.32
N ARG A 570 6.48 3.24 12.55
CA ARG A 570 7.83 3.40 11.96
C ARG A 570 7.81 4.14 10.63
N TYR A 571 6.64 4.21 9.99
CA TYR A 571 6.46 4.74 8.64
C TYR A 571 5.61 6.00 8.61
N LEU A 572 4.61 6.12 9.49
CA LEU A 572 3.89 7.36 9.72
C LEU A 572 3.96 7.65 11.22
N ASP A 573 4.90 8.50 11.60
CA ASP A 573 5.21 8.88 12.97
C ASP A 573 5.05 10.39 13.18
N ARG A 574 5.42 10.91 14.35
CA ARG A 574 5.27 12.36 14.62
C ARG A 574 6.19 13.23 13.79
N GLU A 575 7.32 12.70 13.33
CA GLU A 575 8.31 13.43 12.54
C GLU A 575 7.95 13.42 11.04
N SER A 576 6.93 12.64 10.64
CA SER A 576 6.28 12.75 9.32
C SER A 576 5.38 13.99 9.20
N TYR A 577 5.14 14.72 10.31
CA TYR A 577 4.30 15.90 10.33
C TYR A 577 5.16 17.16 10.46
N VAL A 578 4.76 18.20 9.75
CA VAL A 578 5.36 19.53 9.77
C VAL A 578 4.25 20.58 9.96
N ASP A 579 4.62 21.76 10.46
CA ASP A 579 3.68 22.88 10.47
C ASP A 579 3.25 23.25 9.04
N GLU A 580 2.00 23.66 8.87
CA GLU A 580 1.45 24.04 7.56
C GLU A 580 2.31 25.13 6.89
N SER A 581 2.86 26.08 7.63
CA SER A 581 3.78 27.09 7.10
C SER A 581 5.07 26.51 6.53
N THR A 582 5.61 25.45 7.15
CA THR A 582 6.81 24.76 6.67
C THR A 582 6.52 24.02 5.38
N TYR A 583 5.36 23.37 5.30
CA TYR A 583 4.87 22.72 4.07
C TYR A 583 4.67 23.73 2.93
N GLU A 584 4.07 24.89 3.21
CA GLU A 584 3.90 25.95 2.21
C GLU A 584 5.25 26.55 1.78
N ASN A 585 6.23 26.61 2.69
CA ASN A 585 7.57 27.11 2.39
C ASN A 585 8.34 26.21 1.41
N THR A 586 7.95 24.94 1.21
CA THR A 586 8.49 24.10 0.12
C THR A 586 8.24 24.71 -1.26
N PHE A 587 7.20 25.53 -1.41
CA PHE A 587 6.90 26.26 -2.63
C PHE A 587 7.43 27.69 -2.62
N ALA A 588 8.27 28.08 -1.66
CA ALA A 588 8.81 29.44 -1.63
C ALA A 588 9.62 29.73 -2.90
N MET A 589 9.45 30.94 -3.43
CA MET A 589 10.17 31.37 -4.63
C MET A 589 11.68 31.45 -4.33
N THR A 590 12.48 30.73 -5.10
CA THR A 590 13.93 30.78 -4.98
C THR A 590 14.52 32.02 -5.66
N GLN A 591 15.78 32.34 -5.39
CA GLN A 591 16.49 33.41 -6.11
C GLN A 591 16.57 33.12 -7.62
N ALA A 592 16.73 31.85 -7.99
CA ALA A 592 16.73 31.43 -9.39
C ALA A 592 15.37 31.67 -10.05
N ASP A 593 14.27 31.30 -9.38
CA ASP A 593 12.92 31.56 -9.87
C ASP A 593 12.68 33.07 -10.07
N ALA A 594 13.10 33.88 -9.09
CA ALA A 594 12.97 35.34 -9.15
C ALA A 594 13.76 35.95 -10.31
N GLN A 595 14.97 35.45 -10.59
CA GLN A 595 15.77 35.87 -11.73
C GLN A 595 15.13 35.44 -13.06
N ILE A 596 14.65 34.20 -13.17
CA ILE A 596 13.98 33.70 -14.38
C ILE A 596 12.71 34.50 -14.67
N LYS A 597 11.95 34.89 -13.64
CA LYS A 597 10.74 35.72 -13.80
C LYS A 597 10.99 37.13 -14.32
N GLN A 598 12.24 37.60 -14.38
CA GLN A 598 12.58 38.88 -15.00
C GLN A 598 12.50 38.82 -16.54
N ASP A 599 12.58 37.62 -17.13
CA ASP A 599 12.34 37.44 -18.57
C ASP A 599 10.84 37.60 -18.86
N THR A 600 10.49 38.68 -19.58
CA THR A 600 9.11 38.97 -19.98
C THR A 600 8.69 38.24 -21.26
N GLY A 601 9.61 37.53 -21.92
CA GLY A 601 9.35 36.73 -23.11
C GLY A 601 8.61 35.42 -22.80
N TYR A 602 8.30 34.67 -23.85
CA TYR A 602 7.80 33.30 -23.70
C TYR A 602 8.97 32.33 -23.56
N TYR A 603 9.12 31.74 -22.38
CA TYR A 603 10.20 30.80 -22.08
C TYR A 603 9.68 29.48 -21.49
N ARG A 604 10.56 28.48 -21.48
CA ARG A 604 10.41 27.25 -20.72
C ARG A 604 11.68 26.96 -19.93
N VAL A 605 11.52 26.46 -18.71
CA VAL A 605 12.64 26.12 -17.83
C VAL A 605 13.01 24.65 -17.99
N PHE A 606 14.31 24.40 -18.15
CA PHE A 606 14.90 23.07 -18.08
C PHE A 606 15.81 22.99 -16.86
N ASN A 607 15.25 22.50 -15.75
CA ASN A 607 15.97 22.38 -14.49
C ASN A 607 16.85 21.12 -14.50
N GLN A 608 18.17 21.29 -14.55
CA GLN A 608 19.14 20.20 -14.50
C GLN A 608 19.65 19.86 -13.08
N THR A 609 19.21 20.60 -12.06
CA THR A 609 19.63 20.37 -10.66
C THR A 609 18.97 19.15 -10.03
N VAL A 610 17.89 18.66 -10.65
CA VAL A 610 17.14 17.45 -10.28
C VAL A 610 16.89 16.64 -11.56
N PRO A 611 16.57 15.34 -11.47
CA PRO A 611 16.14 14.56 -12.63
C PRO A 611 14.97 15.25 -13.35
N PRO A 612 15.19 15.83 -14.55
CA PRO A 612 14.25 16.79 -15.12
C PRO A 612 12.89 16.18 -15.50
N PHE A 613 12.84 14.86 -15.71
CA PHE A 613 11.63 14.13 -16.11
C PHE A 613 11.04 13.26 -14.99
N ASP A 614 11.49 13.44 -13.76
CA ASP A 614 10.96 12.79 -12.55
C ASP A 614 10.62 13.80 -11.43
N GLU A 615 10.64 15.11 -11.72
CA GLU A 615 10.30 16.16 -10.75
C GLU A 615 9.31 17.18 -11.32
N SER A 616 8.33 17.60 -10.51
CA SER A 616 7.26 18.54 -10.89
C SER A 616 7.32 19.87 -10.16
N LEU A 617 8.08 19.98 -9.07
CA LEU A 617 8.13 21.20 -8.25
C LEU A 617 8.41 22.49 -9.05
N PRO A 618 9.34 22.52 -10.04
CA PRO A 618 9.61 23.74 -10.82
C PRO A 618 8.40 24.25 -11.63
N SER A 619 7.41 23.39 -11.90
CA SER A 619 6.19 23.76 -12.62
C SER A 619 5.22 24.65 -11.82
N TYR A 620 5.45 24.78 -10.50
CA TYR A 620 4.69 25.68 -9.64
C TYR A 620 4.80 27.14 -10.11
N TYR A 621 6.01 27.57 -10.48
CA TYR A 621 6.26 28.94 -10.95
C TYR A 621 6.47 29.07 -12.45
N HIS A 622 6.98 28.03 -13.12
CA HIS A 622 7.46 28.13 -14.49
C HIS A 622 6.77 27.14 -15.43
N ASN A 623 6.81 27.41 -16.73
CA ASN A 623 6.50 26.37 -17.72
C ASN A 623 7.75 25.53 -17.88
N THR A 624 7.69 24.22 -17.67
CA THR A 624 8.87 23.35 -17.73
C THR A 624 8.89 22.52 -19.01
N ILE A 625 10.10 22.23 -19.49
CA ILE A 625 10.30 21.23 -20.55
C ILE A 625 10.08 19.82 -19.97
N GLY A 626 10.59 19.59 -18.76
CA GLY A 626 10.40 18.36 -18.00
C GLY A 626 9.11 18.34 -17.17
N GLY A 627 9.08 17.48 -16.15
CA GLY A 627 7.91 17.23 -15.30
C GLY A 627 7.78 15.76 -14.91
N TYR A 628 6.85 15.43 -14.02
CA TYR A 628 6.46 14.04 -13.72
C TYR A 628 4.94 13.86 -13.79
N HIS A 629 4.46 12.87 -14.55
CA HIS A 629 3.05 12.45 -14.53
C HIS A 629 2.93 10.96 -14.90
N PRO A 630 2.14 10.15 -14.16
CA PRO A 630 2.02 8.71 -14.39
C PRO A 630 1.26 8.33 -15.67
N ALA A 631 0.67 9.31 -16.37
CA ALA A 631 0.09 9.18 -17.69
C ALA A 631 0.68 10.23 -18.66
N LYS A 632 2.00 10.45 -18.61
CA LYS A 632 2.67 11.31 -19.61
C LYS A 632 2.48 10.78 -21.04
N LEU A 633 2.63 11.65 -22.03
CA LEU A 633 2.56 11.30 -23.44
C LEU A 633 3.57 10.19 -23.79
N ALA A 634 3.20 9.31 -24.71
CA ALA A 634 4.13 8.35 -25.31
C ALA A 634 4.99 9.09 -26.34
N ILE A 635 6.08 9.71 -25.87
CA ILE A 635 7.05 10.41 -26.72
C ILE A 635 8.23 9.48 -26.94
#